data_AF-A0A935XHJ0-F1
#
_entry.id   AF-A0A935XHJ0-F1
#
_cell.length_a   1.000
_cell.length_b   1.000
_cell.length_c   1.000
_cell.angle_alpha   90.00
_cell.angle_beta   90.00
_cell.angle_gamma   90.00
#
_symmetry.space_group_name_H-M   'P 1'
#
loop_
_entity.id
_entity.type
_entity.pdbx_description
1 polymer ?
#
loop_
_entity_poly.entity_id
_entity_poly.type
_entity_poly.pdbx_seq_one_letter_code
_entity_poly.pdbx_strand_id
1 'polypeptide(L)'
;MREFRWSAVAVVSVVALLTACGGDSGGPAKVARVDVSSLANQVEVGATLQFSASPKDGKGNPLTGRAVTWTSSAAAIASVDNSGIVTGVAPGAATITATSEGVTGTLGVTVIPVPVSTVTIDNRTPSVRQGGTAQLSATALDALGRTLAGRTITWSSALPAIASVTQQGLVTGVTSGSTYIRATSEGKTDSVPMLVRSLNAPTIAGVSPATWTPGIAATITGTNFAGDLSNNAVFVNGARATVTAATTTSISFVVPAATILPCSPNGPVPIVVSVAGDSASGSANLAMATPRQLAVGESMLLTGAGEVGCNEFSTTGGTYVVTAFNHATSAAQAVNFQLVGAARASATSALLAPARTYALSAPSAPVMGPVALPAPTRDESFARGHAAALKANLDFLNRHPNLRSAMQAKRARERAAASRAGVSLASAVADLPNVGDKFWKRMMKTFGTYTTFDSVRVRVVYVGPKLIIMEDSLSPLAGTMDAEYQAIGTEFDRDMFGYLSSFGDPLVLDGETDANGRVIAIFSKKVNDYTIGSGGSLLGFVTSCDFAPQSDPNPNNACLPSNEGEYFYAFVPNPNATGNSNWSLVDWRHYVRGTLLHEFKHVVMFAERIDRDANFAEEGWLEEATAQQATELWARKLYSNKPQRSDIRWSDGIICDYVRPPDSRFGCTDPVEAIGHHMGFLYRHYNANESKSIINSSDNVIYGSSWSFARWVTDTYGGADEGAFLRSLVQQQNDRGITNLQNRTGKTWAEMMGYFSLASASDNYPAGTITDPRARLQSWNTRDIFANMSASLRFGDGSSAFPKPWPINMRAVSFGTFPSTISNVFTLPGGGFAAWEISGTQTTPQALGIRGITGGTPPANVGMAVVRVK
;
A
#
# COMPACT_ATOMS: atom_id res chain seq x y z
N MET A 1 -0.01 -0.70 -49.03
CA MET A 1 -0.44 0.54 -49.72
C MET A 1 0.84 1.21 -50.20
N ARG A 2 1.08 1.39 -51.51
CA ARG A 2 0.52 2.43 -52.43
C ARG A 2 0.98 3.84 -51.99
N GLU A 3 1.55 4.72 -52.83
CA GLU A 3 1.69 4.78 -54.31
C GLU A 3 2.94 5.64 -54.73
N PHE A 4 3.73 5.28 -55.76
CA PHE A 4 3.76 5.67 -57.21
C PHE A 4 4.31 7.09 -57.57
N ARG A 5 4.83 7.42 -58.79
CA ARG A 5 5.65 6.73 -59.85
C ARG A 5 5.92 7.68 -61.08
N TRP A 6 6.89 7.32 -61.96
CA TRP A 6 7.20 7.78 -63.37
C TRP A 6 8.15 9.00 -63.51
N SER A 7 9.15 9.14 -64.41
CA SER A 7 9.54 8.57 -65.75
C SER A 7 8.87 9.26 -66.97
N ALA A 8 9.41 9.36 -68.21
CA ALA A 8 10.50 8.71 -69.00
C ALA A 8 10.86 9.64 -70.25
N VAL A 9 11.66 9.40 -71.33
CA VAL A 9 12.78 8.53 -71.83
C VAL A 9 13.17 8.98 -73.30
N ALA A 10 14.30 8.50 -73.91
CA ALA A 10 14.59 8.32 -75.38
C ALA A 10 15.68 9.17 -76.12
N VAL A 11 16.24 8.83 -77.33
CA VAL A 11 16.80 7.54 -77.90
C VAL A 11 17.51 7.70 -79.31
N VAL A 12 18.40 6.76 -79.70
CA VAL A 12 18.85 6.32 -81.07
C VAL A 12 19.85 7.14 -81.95
N SER A 13 20.53 6.41 -82.86
CA SER A 13 21.60 6.77 -83.81
C SER A 13 21.29 6.35 -85.28
N VAL A 14 22.14 6.69 -86.28
CA VAL A 14 22.11 6.11 -87.67
C VAL A 14 23.45 6.31 -88.44
N VAL A 15 23.61 5.72 -89.64
CA VAL A 15 24.86 5.47 -90.40
C VAL A 15 24.72 5.85 -91.90
N ALA A 16 25.82 5.80 -92.70
CA ALA A 16 25.92 5.70 -94.19
C ALA A 16 26.02 7.06 -94.99
N LEU A 17 26.69 7.21 -96.16
CA LEU A 17 27.71 6.42 -96.91
C LEU A 17 28.39 7.28 -98.02
N LEU A 18 29.30 6.66 -98.81
CA LEU A 18 29.83 7.02 -100.16
C LEU A 18 31.19 7.78 -100.29
N THR A 19 31.72 7.81 -101.52
CA THR A 19 33.16 7.60 -101.84
C THR A 19 33.71 8.49 -102.97
N ALA A 20 35.01 8.84 -102.95
CA ALA A 20 36.00 8.58 -104.03
C ALA A 20 37.43 9.12 -103.77
N CYS A 21 38.43 8.31 -104.12
CA CYS A 21 39.82 8.58 -104.60
C CYS A 21 40.63 9.85 -104.23
N GLY A 22 41.87 9.65 -103.75
CA GLY A 22 43.02 10.54 -104.07
C GLY A 22 44.11 10.71 -102.99
N GLY A 23 45.38 10.45 -103.34
CA GLY A 23 46.56 11.03 -102.68
C GLY A 23 47.27 10.23 -101.57
N ASP A 24 48.50 9.80 -101.86
CA ASP A 24 49.68 9.57 -101.00
C ASP A 24 49.51 9.07 -99.55
N SER A 25 49.93 7.84 -99.28
CA SER A 25 49.99 7.23 -97.94
C SER A 25 51.16 6.25 -97.79
N GLY A 26 51.98 6.39 -96.74
CA GLY A 26 53.16 5.53 -96.58
C GLY A 26 53.93 5.59 -95.24
N GLY A 27 53.32 6.03 -94.14
CA GLY A 27 53.97 6.05 -92.82
C GLY A 27 52.98 6.02 -91.66
N PRO A 28 53.33 5.41 -90.50
CA PRO A 28 52.45 5.33 -89.35
C PRO A 28 52.18 6.71 -88.74
N ALA A 29 50.94 6.95 -88.32
CA ALA A 29 50.54 8.23 -87.73
C ALA A 29 51.28 8.52 -86.42
N LYS A 30 51.99 9.64 -86.37
CA LYS A 30 52.68 10.15 -85.17
C LYS A 30 51.70 10.83 -84.23
N VAL A 31 51.97 10.82 -82.92
CA VAL A 31 51.26 11.69 -81.98
C VAL A 31 51.54 13.16 -82.32
N ALA A 32 50.49 13.99 -82.33
CA ALA A 32 50.55 15.44 -82.53
C ALA A 32 49.96 16.24 -81.35
N ARG A 33 49.13 15.61 -80.51
CA ARG A 33 48.53 16.17 -79.30
C ARG A 33 48.29 15.08 -78.27
N VAL A 34 48.34 15.39 -76.97
CA VAL A 34 47.81 14.53 -75.90
C VAL A 34 46.76 15.32 -75.13
N ASP A 35 45.53 14.81 -75.04
CA ASP A 35 44.50 15.36 -74.17
C ASP A 35 44.56 14.68 -72.79
N VAL A 36 44.46 15.46 -71.71
CA VAL A 36 44.41 14.95 -70.32
C VAL A 36 43.09 15.33 -69.67
N SER A 37 42.48 14.38 -68.95
CA SER A 37 41.17 14.54 -68.31
C SER A 37 41.12 13.84 -66.95
N SER A 38 40.29 14.35 -66.04
CA SER A 38 39.88 13.68 -64.80
C SER A 38 38.46 14.12 -64.44
N LEU A 39 37.79 13.37 -63.56
CA LEU A 39 36.43 13.67 -63.06
C LEU A 39 36.42 14.78 -62.00
N ALA A 40 37.56 15.09 -61.39
CA ALA A 40 37.73 16.19 -60.46
C ALA A 40 39.13 16.80 -60.58
N ASN A 41 39.28 18.06 -60.16
CA ASN A 41 40.56 18.76 -60.06
C ASN A 41 40.94 19.09 -58.59
N GLN A 42 40.25 18.48 -57.62
CA GLN A 42 40.49 18.67 -56.19
C GLN A 42 40.45 17.34 -55.45
N VAL A 43 41.39 17.13 -54.51
CA VAL A 43 41.55 15.88 -53.74
C VAL A 43 41.97 16.20 -52.30
N GLU A 44 41.54 15.41 -51.32
CA GLU A 44 42.03 15.53 -49.94
C GLU A 44 43.43 14.89 -49.78
N VAL A 45 44.22 15.37 -48.81
CA VAL A 45 45.47 14.70 -48.41
C VAL A 45 45.20 13.25 -48.00
N GLY A 46 45.89 12.30 -48.64
CA GLY A 46 45.71 10.86 -48.47
C GLY A 46 44.65 10.22 -49.37
N ALA A 47 43.86 11.01 -50.12
CA ALA A 47 42.91 10.51 -51.12
C ALA A 47 43.51 10.48 -52.54
N THR A 48 42.82 9.84 -53.47
CA THR A 48 43.29 9.64 -54.85
C THR A 48 42.27 10.07 -55.92
N LEU A 49 42.76 10.38 -57.12
CA LEU A 49 41.98 10.67 -58.33
C LEU A 49 42.57 9.95 -59.54
N GLN A 50 41.74 9.39 -60.41
CA GLN A 50 42.18 8.86 -61.70
C GLN A 50 42.29 9.99 -62.73
N PHE A 51 43.45 10.13 -63.36
CA PHE A 51 43.65 10.95 -64.56
C PHE A 51 43.74 10.03 -65.79
N SER A 52 43.40 10.53 -66.97
CA SER A 52 43.39 9.75 -68.22
C SER A 52 43.92 10.58 -69.37
N ALA A 53 44.72 9.94 -70.24
CA ALA A 53 45.39 10.58 -71.36
C ALA A 53 44.95 9.98 -72.70
N SER A 54 44.72 10.82 -73.70
CA SER A 54 44.38 10.43 -75.07
C SER A 54 45.35 11.07 -76.07
N PRO A 55 46.43 10.35 -76.47
CA PRO A 55 47.27 10.73 -77.59
C PRO A 55 46.46 10.75 -78.89
N LYS A 56 46.69 11.74 -79.75
CA LYS A 56 45.95 11.97 -81.00
C LYS A 56 46.87 12.30 -82.16
N ASP A 57 46.46 11.94 -83.37
CA ASP A 57 47.16 12.29 -84.61
C ASP A 57 46.93 13.77 -85.01
N GLY A 58 47.60 14.21 -86.08
CA GLY A 58 47.44 15.56 -86.64
C GLY A 58 46.08 15.88 -87.25
N LYS A 59 45.14 14.92 -87.27
CA LYS A 59 43.73 15.08 -87.68
C LYS A 59 42.77 15.01 -86.49
N GLY A 60 43.28 14.78 -85.27
CA GLY A 60 42.51 14.68 -84.03
C GLY A 60 42.02 13.27 -83.66
N ASN A 61 42.37 12.24 -84.44
CA ASN A 61 41.95 10.85 -84.17
C ASN A 61 42.74 10.28 -82.98
N PRO A 62 42.10 9.55 -82.05
CA PRO A 62 42.79 8.91 -80.93
C PRO A 62 43.73 7.79 -81.40
N LEU A 63 44.95 7.78 -80.86
CA LEU A 63 45.99 6.80 -81.15
C LEU A 63 46.10 5.79 -80.01
N THR A 64 45.53 4.60 -80.22
CA THR A 64 45.56 3.49 -79.25
C THR A 64 46.92 2.80 -79.21
N GLY A 65 47.23 2.17 -78.07
CA GLY A 65 48.45 1.36 -77.89
C GLY A 65 49.75 2.15 -77.76
N ARG A 66 49.69 3.49 -77.64
CA ARG A 66 50.86 4.34 -77.40
C ARG A 66 51.20 4.35 -75.92
N ALA A 67 52.49 4.25 -75.60
CA ALA A 67 52.97 4.43 -74.23
C ALA A 67 52.71 5.87 -73.77
N VAL A 68 52.25 6.02 -72.52
CA VAL A 68 52.10 7.32 -71.85
C VAL A 68 52.93 7.29 -70.58
N THR A 69 53.80 8.28 -70.42
CA THR A 69 54.55 8.51 -69.17
C THR A 69 53.92 9.68 -68.42
N TRP A 70 53.60 9.47 -67.15
CA TRP A 70 53.02 10.50 -66.28
C TRP A 70 54.09 11.14 -65.41
N THR A 71 54.00 12.46 -65.21
CA THR A 71 54.82 13.21 -64.24
C THR A 71 53.97 14.24 -63.51
N SER A 72 54.40 14.65 -62.31
CA SER A 72 53.80 15.76 -61.55
C SER A 72 54.81 16.88 -61.41
N SER A 73 54.37 18.13 -61.61
CA SER A 73 55.20 19.31 -61.36
C SER A 73 55.58 19.50 -59.88
N ALA A 74 54.88 18.82 -58.97
CA ALA A 74 55.11 18.89 -57.54
C ALA A 74 54.70 17.56 -56.88
N ALA A 75 55.51 16.51 -57.05
CA ALA A 75 55.23 15.17 -56.53
C ALA A 75 55.04 15.10 -54.99
N ALA A 76 55.61 16.06 -54.24
CA ALA A 76 55.42 16.20 -52.79
C ALA A 76 54.09 16.90 -52.39
N ILE A 77 53.39 17.52 -53.35
CA ILE A 77 52.03 18.06 -53.18
C ILE A 77 51.04 17.00 -53.68
N ALA A 78 51.17 16.57 -54.93
CA ALA A 78 50.42 15.44 -55.49
C ALA A 78 51.34 14.56 -56.32
N SER A 79 51.49 13.29 -55.94
CA SER A 79 52.21 12.28 -56.74
C SER A 79 51.29 11.70 -57.81
N VAL A 80 51.86 11.11 -58.86
CA VAL A 80 51.13 10.38 -59.90
C VAL A 80 51.88 9.10 -60.25
N ASP A 81 51.17 8.00 -60.46
CA ASP A 81 51.75 6.72 -60.87
C ASP A 81 51.73 6.52 -62.40
N ASN A 82 52.29 5.40 -62.86
CA ASN A 82 52.32 5.05 -64.28
C ASN A 82 50.93 4.75 -64.87
N SER A 83 49.92 4.52 -64.04
CA SER A 83 48.52 4.31 -64.43
C SER A 83 47.73 5.62 -64.50
N GLY A 84 48.32 6.75 -64.11
CA GLY A 84 47.64 8.05 -64.02
C GLY A 84 46.82 8.22 -62.73
N ILE A 85 47.02 7.39 -61.71
CA ILE A 85 46.42 7.59 -60.38
C ILE A 85 47.22 8.67 -59.66
N VAL A 86 46.56 9.79 -59.38
CA VAL A 86 47.09 10.93 -58.63
C VAL A 86 46.75 10.75 -57.16
N THR A 87 47.73 10.90 -56.26
CA THR A 87 47.53 10.83 -54.80
C THR A 87 47.83 12.19 -54.18
N GLY A 88 46.92 12.71 -53.33
CA GLY A 88 47.16 13.92 -52.56
C GLY A 88 48.16 13.66 -51.43
N VAL A 89 49.31 14.34 -51.43
CA VAL A 89 50.42 14.14 -50.46
C VAL A 89 50.49 15.28 -49.45
N ALA A 90 50.38 16.54 -49.91
CA ALA A 90 50.35 17.72 -49.05
C ALA A 90 49.49 18.82 -49.70
N PRO A 91 48.88 19.76 -48.92
CA PRO A 91 48.02 20.79 -49.48
C PRO A 91 48.77 21.74 -50.43
N GLY A 92 48.14 22.10 -51.55
CA GLY A 92 48.73 22.96 -52.57
C GLY A 92 48.26 22.61 -53.99
N ALA A 93 48.84 23.23 -55.01
CA ALA A 93 48.53 22.94 -56.41
C ALA A 93 49.69 22.20 -57.11
N ALA A 94 49.36 21.25 -57.97
CA ALA A 94 50.29 20.55 -58.85
C ALA A 94 49.73 20.46 -60.27
N THR A 95 50.60 20.38 -61.27
CA THR A 95 50.21 20.11 -62.66
C THR A 95 50.66 18.70 -63.04
N ILE A 96 49.70 17.87 -63.42
CA ILE A 96 49.92 16.50 -63.86
C ILE A 96 50.10 16.50 -65.38
N THR A 97 51.19 15.91 -65.86
CA THR A 97 51.59 15.90 -67.26
C THR A 97 51.58 14.47 -67.79
N ALA A 98 50.93 14.25 -68.93
CA ALA A 98 51.02 13.02 -69.70
C ALA A 98 51.91 13.25 -70.93
N THR A 99 52.88 12.38 -71.16
CA THR A 99 53.81 12.45 -72.31
C THR A 99 53.68 11.19 -73.17
N SER A 100 53.53 11.34 -74.49
CA SER A 100 53.52 10.23 -75.45
C SER A 100 54.26 10.64 -76.72
N GLU A 101 55.24 9.83 -77.15
CA GLU A 101 56.13 10.13 -78.31
C GLU A 101 56.80 11.51 -78.27
N GLY A 102 57.02 12.07 -77.06
CA GLY A 102 57.59 13.40 -76.85
C GLY A 102 56.58 14.56 -76.88
N VAL A 103 55.32 14.29 -77.22
CA VAL A 103 54.21 15.27 -77.13
C VAL A 103 53.59 15.21 -75.75
N THR A 104 53.26 16.36 -75.17
CA THR A 104 52.69 16.48 -73.83
C THR A 104 51.24 16.97 -73.82
N GLY A 105 50.54 16.64 -72.73
CA GLY A 105 49.26 17.22 -72.33
C GLY A 105 49.26 17.40 -70.81
N THR A 106 48.51 18.37 -70.28
CA THR A 106 48.55 18.74 -68.85
C THR A 106 47.17 18.98 -68.25
N LEU A 107 47.02 18.74 -66.95
CA LEU A 107 45.84 19.10 -66.17
C LEU A 107 46.25 19.42 -64.71
N GLY A 108 45.67 20.49 -64.15
CA GLY A 108 45.94 20.91 -62.78
C GLY A 108 45.13 20.13 -61.74
N VAL A 109 45.73 19.89 -60.57
CA VAL A 109 45.08 19.32 -59.37
C VAL A 109 45.40 20.18 -58.14
N THR A 110 44.40 20.38 -57.29
CA THR A 110 44.53 21.09 -56.01
C THR A 110 44.31 20.11 -54.86
N VAL A 111 45.32 19.92 -54.02
CA VAL A 111 45.22 19.11 -52.81
C VAL A 111 44.77 19.99 -51.65
N ILE A 112 43.75 19.56 -50.92
CA ILE A 112 43.20 20.27 -49.75
C ILE A 112 43.40 19.46 -48.45
N PRO A 113 43.48 20.11 -47.28
CA PRO A 113 43.45 19.41 -46.00
C PRO A 113 42.08 18.75 -45.78
N VAL A 114 42.06 17.57 -45.14
CA VAL A 114 40.83 16.94 -44.62
C VAL A 114 40.09 17.94 -43.71
N PRO A 115 38.78 18.20 -43.86
CA PRO A 115 38.08 19.22 -43.08
C PRO A 115 37.81 18.81 -41.62
N VAL A 116 37.76 19.77 -40.70
CA VAL A 116 37.34 19.53 -39.31
C VAL A 116 35.82 19.27 -39.26
N SER A 117 35.45 18.13 -38.67
CA SER A 117 34.05 17.76 -38.43
C SER A 117 33.57 18.23 -37.06
N THR A 118 34.37 18.02 -36.02
CA THR A 118 34.05 18.39 -34.63
C THR A 118 35.27 18.96 -33.89
N VAL A 119 34.99 19.69 -32.81
CA VAL A 119 35.98 20.16 -31.83
C VAL A 119 35.50 19.68 -30.46
N THR A 120 36.42 19.25 -29.59
CA THR A 120 36.11 18.77 -28.24
C THR A 120 37.06 19.40 -27.23
N ILE A 121 36.53 20.03 -26.19
CA ILE A 121 37.26 20.52 -25.00
C ILE A 121 37.37 19.38 -23.99
N ASP A 122 38.57 19.08 -23.51
CA ASP A 122 38.81 17.87 -22.70
C ASP A 122 38.24 18.00 -21.27
N ASN A 123 38.49 19.13 -20.60
CA ASN A 123 37.95 19.39 -19.26
C ASN A 123 36.53 19.95 -19.35
N ARG A 124 35.53 19.15 -18.95
CA ARG A 124 34.10 19.51 -19.02
C ARG A 124 33.57 20.36 -17.86
N THR A 125 34.32 20.48 -16.75
CA THR A 125 33.86 21.20 -15.54
C THR A 125 34.97 22.05 -14.87
N PRO A 126 35.66 22.93 -15.61
CA PRO A 126 36.73 23.76 -15.04
C PRO A 126 36.22 24.75 -13.99
N SER A 127 37.04 24.96 -12.96
CA SER A 127 36.83 26.03 -11.98
C SER A 127 38.13 26.55 -11.39
N VAL A 128 38.14 27.83 -10.99
CA VAL A 128 39.26 28.52 -10.32
C VAL A 128 38.72 29.38 -9.17
N ARG A 129 39.61 29.95 -8.34
CA ARG A 129 39.30 31.16 -7.56
C ARG A 129 39.59 32.41 -8.39
N GLN A 130 38.99 33.54 -8.03
CA GLN A 130 39.32 34.84 -8.58
C GLN A 130 40.84 35.12 -8.52
N GLY A 131 41.42 35.63 -9.60
CA GLY A 131 42.87 35.76 -9.81
C GLY A 131 43.60 34.46 -10.17
N GLY A 132 42.97 33.29 -9.99
CA GLY A 132 43.52 31.99 -10.36
C GLY A 132 43.30 31.63 -11.82
N THR A 133 44.11 30.68 -12.31
CA THR A 133 44.09 30.24 -13.72
C THR A 133 43.85 28.73 -13.85
N ALA A 134 43.28 28.32 -14.99
CA ALA A 134 43.13 26.93 -15.38
C ALA A 134 43.44 26.77 -16.88
N GLN A 135 44.32 25.84 -17.21
CA GLN A 135 44.63 25.51 -18.60
C GLN A 135 43.53 24.59 -19.16
N LEU A 136 42.96 24.96 -20.30
CA LEU A 136 42.11 24.08 -21.10
C LEU A 136 42.85 23.61 -22.35
N SER A 137 42.56 22.39 -22.76
CA SER A 137 42.94 21.82 -24.05
C SER A 137 41.69 21.46 -24.83
N ALA A 138 41.82 21.48 -26.15
CA ALA A 138 40.78 21.05 -27.07
C ALA A 138 41.42 20.39 -28.30
N THR A 139 40.68 19.45 -28.89
CA THR A 139 41.12 18.64 -30.03
C THR A 139 40.15 18.83 -31.19
N ALA A 140 40.67 19.04 -32.39
CA ALA A 140 39.90 19.05 -33.64
C ALA A 140 39.94 17.67 -34.30
N LEU A 141 38.78 17.15 -34.72
CA LEU A 141 38.61 15.80 -35.27
C LEU A 141 37.99 15.84 -36.67
N ASP A 142 38.37 14.88 -37.52
CA ASP A 142 37.72 14.65 -38.81
C ASP A 142 36.37 13.89 -38.69
N ALA A 143 35.72 13.63 -39.83
CA ALA A 143 34.44 12.92 -39.88
C ALA A 143 34.50 11.44 -39.43
N LEU A 144 35.70 10.89 -39.22
CA LEU A 144 35.96 9.54 -38.72
C LEU A 144 36.48 9.56 -37.26
N GLY A 145 36.47 10.72 -36.60
CA GLY A 145 36.91 10.89 -35.21
C GLY A 145 38.43 10.91 -35.03
N ARG A 146 39.22 11.08 -36.10
CA ARG A 146 40.69 11.10 -36.04
C ARG A 146 41.20 12.52 -35.79
N THR A 147 42.21 12.65 -34.94
CA THR A 147 42.82 13.95 -34.60
C THR A 147 43.47 14.63 -35.80
N LEU A 148 43.04 15.85 -36.09
CA LEU A 148 43.62 16.72 -37.11
C LEU A 148 44.69 17.62 -36.46
N ALA A 149 45.96 17.22 -36.59
CA ALA A 149 47.09 18.00 -36.13
C ALA A 149 47.23 19.35 -36.88
N GLY A 150 47.87 20.32 -36.22
CA GLY A 150 48.17 21.64 -36.81
C GLY A 150 46.98 22.59 -36.99
N ARG A 151 45.77 22.19 -36.57
CA ARG A 151 44.56 23.03 -36.70
C ARG A 151 44.58 24.18 -35.70
N THR A 152 44.25 25.38 -36.18
CA THR A 152 44.10 26.55 -35.31
C THR A 152 42.79 26.41 -34.52
N ILE A 153 42.88 26.47 -33.20
CA ILE A 153 41.72 26.50 -32.30
C ILE A 153 41.63 27.91 -31.71
N THR A 154 40.55 28.61 -32.00
CA THR A 154 40.24 29.92 -31.45
C THR A 154 39.43 29.76 -30.17
N TRP A 155 39.91 30.33 -29.08
CA TRP A 155 39.23 30.34 -27.79
C TRP A 155 38.46 31.64 -27.55
N SER A 156 37.32 31.54 -26.86
CA SER A 156 36.52 32.69 -26.43
C SER A 156 35.77 32.42 -25.12
N SER A 157 35.36 33.49 -24.43
CA SER A 157 34.48 33.44 -23.25
C SER A 157 33.19 34.19 -23.54
N ALA A 158 32.06 33.64 -23.12
CA ALA A 158 30.76 34.30 -23.26
C ALA A 158 30.65 35.57 -22.41
N LEU A 159 31.29 35.58 -21.23
CA LEU A 159 31.38 36.71 -20.31
C LEU A 159 32.84 36.89 -19.84
N PRO A 160 33.70 37.59 -20.61
CA PRO A 160 35.11 37.80 -20.27
C PRO A 160 35.37 38.48 -18.92
N ALA A 161 34.41 39.29 -18.45
CA ALA A 161 34.47 39.96 -17.14
C ALA A 161 34.31 38.99 -15.94
N ILE A 162 33.79 37.77 -16.17
CA ILE A 162 33.74 36.70 -15.16
C ILE A 162 35.00 35.84 -15.30
N ALA A 163 35.26 35.30 -16.48
CA ALA A 163 36.53 34.65 -16.79
C ALA A 163 36.99 34.96 -18.22
N SER A 164 38.23 35.41 -18.38
CA SER A 164 38.89 35.59 -19.67
C SER A 164 39.62 34.31 -20.09
N VAL A 165 39.89 34.13 -21.38
CA VAL A 165 40.68 32.99 -21.89
C VAL A 165 41.65 33.47 -22.97
N THR A 166 42.89 32.98 -22.94
CA THR A 166 43.89 33.27 -23.98
C THR A 166 43.70 32.35 -25.20
N GLN A 167 44.32 32.68 -26.33
CA GLN A 167 44.28 31.80 -27.51
C GLN A 167 45.09 30.50 -27.33
N GLN A 168 45.85 30.37 -26.24
CA GLN A 168 46.47 29.11 -25.80
C GLN A 168 45.53 28.27 -24.91
N GLY A 169 44.29 28.70 -24.66
CA GLY A 169 43.33 28.00 -23.79
C GLY A 169 43.51 28.24 -22.29
N LEU A 170 44.39 29.17 -21.88
CA LEU A 170 44.57 29.51 -20.46
C LEU A 170 43.43 30.41 -19.99
N VAL A 171 42.53 29.87 -19.17
CA VAL A 171 41.43 30.61 -18.54
C VAL A 171 41.93 31.31 -17.28
N THR A 172 41.51 32.55 -17.05
CA THR A 172 41.78 33.32 -15.82
C THR A 172 40.46 33.77 -15.20
N GLY A 173 40.26 33.53 -13.90
CA GLY A 173 39.08 34.01 -13.18
C GLY A 173 39.20 35.49 -12.83
N VAL A 174 38.33 36.33 -13.38
CA VAL A 174 38.36 37.79 -13.24
C VAL A 174 37.42 38.27 -12.13
N THR A 175 36.19 37.76 -12.13
CA THR A 175 35.14 38.07 -11.12
C THR A 175 34.41 36.79 -10.75
N SER A 176 34.01 36.64 -9.48
CA SER A 176 33.22 35.47 -9.05
C SER A 176 31.88 35.37 -9.78
N GLY A 177 31.53 34.17 -10.26
CA GLY A 177 30.35 33.91 -11.08
C GLY A 177 30.56 32.75 -12.06
N SER A 178 29.64 32.58 -13.01
CA SER A 178 29.71 31.54 -14.05
C SER A 178 29.70 32.13 -15.47
N THR A 179 30.41 31.48 -16.38
CA THR A 179 30.47 31.81 -17.81
C THR A 179 30.60 30.53 -18.64
N TYR A 180 30.57 30.63 -19.96
CA TYR A 180 30.94 29.55 -20.87
C TYR A 180 32.24 29.88 -21.58
N ILE A 181 33.18 28.93 -21.59
CA ILE A 181 34.38 28.98 -22.43
C ILE A 181 34.15 28.12 -23.66
N ARG A 182 34.52 28.63 -24.84
CA ARG A 182 34.30 27.99 -26.14
C ARG A 182 35.60 27.81 -26.89
N ALA A 183 35.73 26.69 -27.59
CA ALA A 183 36.80 26.38 -28.52
C ALA A 183 36.19 26.21 -29.92
N THR A 184 36.77 26.87 -30.92
CA THR A 184 36.27 26.87 -32.30
C THR A 184 37.38 26.60 -33.30
N SER A 185 37.13 25.74 -34.29
CA SER A 185 38.04 25.51 -35.43
C SER A 185 37.21 25.25 -36.69
N GLU A 186 37.55 25.90 -37.81
CA GLU A 186 36.84 25.77 -39.10
C GLU A 186 35.29 25.88 -39.00
N GLY A 187 34.81 26.75 -38.11
CA GLY A 187 33.38 26.97 -37.86
C GLY A 187 32.70 25.92 -36.97
N LYS A 188 33.41 24.87 -36.55
CA LYS A 188 32.94 23.90 -35.55
C LYS A 188 33.25 24.40 -34.15
N THR A 189 32.30 24.34 -33.23
CA THR A 189 32.43 24.91 -31.88
C THR A 189 31.94 23.94 -30.80
N ASP A 190 32.66 23.87 -29.70
CA ASP A 190 32.24 23.23 -28.44
C ASP A 190 32.33 24.24 -27.28
N SER A 191 31.64 23.96 -26.18
CA SER A 191 31.45 24.88 -25.05
C SER A 191 31.38 24.14 -23.71
N VAL A 192 32.11 24.66 -22.71
CA VAL A 192 32.09 24.15 -21.33
C VAL A 192 31.69 25.26 -20.35
N PRO A 193 30.90 24.94 -19.31
CA PRO A 193 30.64 25.88 -18.21
C PRO A 193 31.92 26.06 -17.39
N MET A 194 32.16 27.30 -16.97
CA MET A 194 33.35 27.71 -16.22
C MET A 194 32.91 28.47 -14.97
N LEU A 195 33.38 28.01 -13.80
CA LEU A 195 33.03 28.59 -12.51
C LEU A 195 34.22 29.33 -11.88
N VAL A 196 34.02 30.60 -11.56
CA VAL A 196 34.97 31.41 -10.79
C VAL A 196 34.44 31.57 -9.38
N ARG A 197 35.12 30.93 -8.42
CA ARG A 197 34.88 31.06 -6.99
C ARG A 197 35.47 32.37 -6.45
N SER A 198 34.95 32.84 -5.33
CA SER A 198 35.45 34.04 -4.66
C SER A 198 36.90 33.85 -4.18
N LEU A 199 37.63 34.95 -3.94
CA LEU A 199 38.87 34.88 -3.16
C LEU A 199 38.55 34.64 -1.67
N ASN A 200 37.51 35.31 -1.16
CA ASN A 200 37.04 35.22 0.21
C ASN A 200 35.78 34.35 0.29
N ALA A 201 35.81 33.27 1.08
CA ALA A 201 34.62 32.45 1.33
C ALA A 201 33.50 33.26 2.01
N PRO A 202 32.22 32.89 1.82
CA PRO A 202 31.13 33.46 2.62
C PRO A 202 31.34 33.21 4.12
N THR A 203 30.78 34.07 4.95
CA THR A 203 30.74 33.89 6.42
C THR A 203 29.31 34.04 6.94
N ILE A 204 29.01 33.45 8.10
CA ILE A 204 27.74 33.63 8.80
C ILE A 204 28.07 34.26 10.16
N ALA A 205 27.55 35.47 10.38
CA ALA A 205 27.76 36.25 11.61
C ALA A 205 26.51 36.26 12.52
N GLY A 206 25.32 36.02 11.97
CA GLY A 206 24.08 36.04 12.74
C GLY A 206 22.83 35.63 11.95
N VAL A 207 21.73 35.45 12.67
CA VAL A 207 20.41 35.06 12.15
C VAL A 207 19.30 35.88 12.78
N SER A 208 18.24 36.17 12.02
CA SER A 208 17.03 36.84 12.51
C SER A 208 15.78 36.22 11.86
N PRO A 209 14.67 36.01 12.60
CA PRO A 209 14.58 36.09 14.06
C PRO A 209 15.46 35.02 14.75
N ALA A 210 15.68 35.15 16.06
CA ALA A 210 16.60 34.28 16.82
C ALA A 210 16.12 32.82 16.98
N THR A 211 14.83 32.58 16.73
CA THR A 211 14.22 31.26 16.56
C THR A 211 13.27 31.31 15.37
N TRP A 212 13.34 30.32 14.49
CA TRP A 212 12.55 30.19 13.28
C TRP A 212 11.39 29.21 13.47
N THR A 213 10.30 29.42 12.73
CA THR A 213 9.23 28.43 12.52
C THR A 213 9.17 28.10 11.02
N PRO A 214 8.74 26.88 10.63
CA PRO A 214 8.57 26.53 9.22
C PRO A 214 7.68 27.54 8.47
N GLY A 215 8.09 27.97 7.28
CA GLY A 215 7.36 28.94 6.45
C GLY A 215 7.54 30.41 6.83
N ILE A 216 8.26 30.77 7.90
CA ILE A 216 8.50 32.19 8.25
C ILE A 216 9.55 32.83 7.32
N ALA A 217 9.48 34.15 7.13
CA ALA A 217 10.57 34.92 6.57
C ALA A 217 11.73 35.03 7.58
N ALA A 218 12.95 34.81 7.13
CA ALA A 218 14.16 34.88 7.93
C ALA A 218 15.32 35.52 7.15
N THR A 219 16.32 35.98 7.89
CA THR A 219 17.51 36.65 7.37
C THR A 219 18.77 36.07 8.01
N ILE A 220 19.79 35.82 7.18
CA ILE A 220 21.15 35.52 7.61
C ILE A 220 22.02 36.75 7.34
N THR A 221 22.81 37.17 8.33
CA THR A 221 23.80 38.24 8.22
C THR A 221 25.22 37.67 8.23
N GLY A 222 26.13 38.26 7.47
CA GLY A 222 27.50 37.74 7.29
C GLY A 222 28.31 38.60 6.32
N THR A 223 29.22 37.97 5.57
CA THR A 223 30.05 38.62 4.54
C THR A 223 30.26 37.73 3.32
N ASN A 224 30.67 38.35 2.20
CA ASN A 224 30.98 37.71 0.92
C ASN A 224 29.81 36.89 0.32
N PHE A 225 28.57 37.32 0.56
CA PHE A 225 27.40 36.85 -0.17
C PHE A 225 27.33 37.51 -1.56
N ALA A 226 26.59 36.90 -2.50
CA ALA A 226 26.39 37.52 -3.82
C ALA A 226 25.23 38.52 -3.77
N GLY A 227 25.35 39.67 -4.46
CA GLY A 227 24.24 40.61 -4.61
C GLY A 227 23.10 40.09 -5.50
N ASP A 228 23.42 39.16 -6.42
CA ASP A 228 22.43 38.43 -7.21
C ASP A 228 21.92 37.21 -6.42
N LEU A 229 20.60 37.17 -6.19
CA LEU A 229 19.92 36.08 -5.50
C LEU A 229 20.11 34.69 -6.16
N SER A 230 20.31 34.63 -7.49
CA SER A 230 20.50 33.36 -8.22
C SER A 230 21.79 32.63 -7.83
N ASN A 231 22.80 33.40 -7.40
CA ASN A 231 24.14 32.91 -7.05
C ASN A 231 24.28 32.53 -5.56
N ASN A 232 23.21 32.68 -4.77
CA ASN A 232 23.13 32.25 -3.38
C ASN A 232 22.21 31.02 -3.23
N ALA A 233 22.58 30.09 -2.35
CA ALA A 233 21.74 28.96 -1.96
C ALA A 233 21.77 28.78 -0.44
N VAL A 234 20.61 28.94 0.20
CA VAL A 234 20.44 28.71 1.64
C VAL A 234 19.81 27.33 1.86
N PHE A 235 20.36 26.57 2.81
CA PHE A 235 19.81 25.30 3.27
C PHE A 235 19.60 25.36 4.79
N VAL A 236 18.44 24.92 5.26
CA VAL A 236 18.06 24.86 6.68
C VAL A 236 17.78 23.42 7.03
N ASN A 237 18.55 22.84 7.95
CA ASN A 237 18.52 21.41 8.28
C ASN A 237 18.56 20.49 7.04
N GLY A 238 19.40 20.86 6.05
CA GLY A 238 19.51 20.18 4.75
C GLY A 238 18.43 20.53 3.71
N ALA A 239 17.27 21.08 4.10
CA ALA A 239 16.22 21.48 3.17
C ALA A 239 16.55 22.83 2.50
N ARG A 240 16.46 22.89 1.16
CA ARG A 240 16.75 24.13 0.40
C ARG A 240 15.65 25.18 0.65
N ALA A 241 16.06 26.39 1.01
CA ALA A 241 15.18 27.53 1.23
C ALA A 241 15.01 28.38 -0.04
N THR A 242 13.93 29.17 -0.08
CA THR A 242 13.67 30.12 -1.17
C THR A 242 14.25 31.49 -0.81
N VAL A 243 15.35 31.88 -1.45
CA VAL A 243 15.94 33.22 -1.30
C VAL A 243 15.00 34.25 -1.93
N THR A 244 14.73 35.34 -1.21
CA THR A 244 13.81 36.41 -1.61
C THR A 244 14.53 37.75 -1.85
N ALA A 245 15.63 38.00 -1.14
CA ALA A 245 16.51 39.14 -1.37
C ALA A 245 17.96 38.79 -0.96
N ALA A 246 18.94 39.42 -1.60
CA ALA A 246 20.36 39.25 -1.26
C ALA A 246 21.13 40.57 -1.40
N THR A 247 22.18 40.69 -0.60
CA THR A 247 23.20 41.76 -0.58
C THR A 247 24.52 41.11 -0.16
N THR A 248 25.65 41.81 -0.25
CA THR A 248 26.96 41.24 0.11
C THR A 248 27.13 40.86 1.59
N THR A 249 26.23 41.32 2.47
CA THR A 249 26.27 41.08 3.93
C THR A 249 24.98 40.53 4.52
N SER A 250 23.89 40.42 3.74
CA SER A 250 22.59 39.91 4.21
C SER A 250 21.85 39.14 3.11
N ILE A 251 21.34 37.96 3.44
CA ILE A 251 20.43 37.16 2.60
C ILE A 251 19.11 36.97 3.36
N SER A 252 17.99 37.34 2.73
CA SER A 252 16.64 37.08 3.24
C SER A 252 15.95 35.98 2.42
N PHE A 253 15.21 35.10 3.08
CA PHE A 253 14.64 33.89 2.52
C PHE A 253 13.39 33.44 3.30
N VAL A 254 12.62 32.53 2.73
CA VAL A 254 11.54 31.84 3.44
C VAL A 254 12.06 30.49 3.96
N VAL A 255 11.95 30.27 5.27
CA VAL A 255 12.29 29.00 5.94
C VAL A 255 11.42 27.88 5.33
N PRO A 256 11.97 26.72 4.93
CA PRO A 256 11.19 25.70 4.23
C PRO A 256 9.97 25.23 5.05
N ALA A 257 8.93 24.77 4.37
CA ALA A 257 7.72 24.27 5.02
C ALA A 257 8.00 23.01 5.85
N ALA A 258 7.17 22.74 6.87
CA ALA A 258 7.32 21.60 7.78
C ALA A 258 7.23 20.23 7.07
N THR A 259 6.67 20.21 5.86
CA THR A 259 6.59 19.06 4.94
C THR A 259 7.92 18.74 4.25
N ILE A 260 8.81 19.73 4.12
CA ILE A 260 10.13 19.65 3.46
C ILE A 260 11.25 19.52 4.49
N LEU A 261 11.16 20.23 5.62
CA LEU A 261 12.10 20.10 6.73
C LEU A 261 12.04 18.68 7.33
N PRO A 262 13.18 18.06 7.70
CA PRO A 262 13.19 16.86 8.53
C PRO A 262 12.42 17.09 9.84
N CYS A 263 11.75 16.07 10.37
CA CYS A 263 11.26 16.15 11.75
C CYS A 263 12.46 16.07 12.70
N SER A 264 12.66 17.11 13.50
CA SER A 264 13.75 17.22 14.46
C SER A 264 13.25 17.87 15.76
N PRO A 265 13.90 17.63 16.90
CA PRO A 265 13.62 18.37 18.12
C PRO A 265 13.85 19.87 17.96
N ASN A 266 13.32 20.64 18.90
CA ASN A 266 13.42 22.09 18.91
C ASN A 266 14.83 22.54 19.30
N GLY A 267 15.26 23.69 18.78
CA GLY A 267 16.58 24.29 19.07
C GLY A 267 17.52 24.27 17.86
N PRO A 268 18.86 24.20 18.06
CA PRO A 268 19.81 24.48 17.00
C PRO A 268 19.82 23.42 15.91
N VAL A 269 19.58 23.84 14.67
CA VAL A 269 19.75 23.05 13.45
C VAL A 269 20.87 23.63 12.58
N PRO A 270 21.57 22.81 11.78
CA PRO A 270 22.61 23.31 10.88
C PRO A 270 22.01 24.17 9.76
N ILE A 271 22.68 25.27 9.45
CA ILE A 271 22.40 26.09 8.27
C ILE A 271 23.64 26.12 7.36
N VAL A 272 23.41 26.12 6.06
CA VAL A 272 24.48 26.24 5.05
C VAL A 272 24.10 27.32 4.05
N VAL A 273 25.04 28.24 3.80
CA VAL A 273 24.94 29.26 2.75
C VAL A 273 26.02 28.96 1.73
N SER A 274 25.64 28.54 0.53
CA SER A 274 26.56 28.42 -0.61
C SER A 274 26.46 29.65 -1.51
N VAL A 275 27.62 30.13 -1.97
CA VAL A 275 27.76 31.32 -2.82
C VAL A 275 28.77 31.00 -3.91
N ALA A 276 28.32 30.99 -5.18
CA ALA A 276 29.16 30.69 -6.35
C ALA A 276 30.08 29.44 -6.22
N GLY A 277 29.67 28.42 -5.46
CA GLY A 277 30.42 27.17 -5.25
C GLY A 277 31.40 27.14 -4.08
N ASP A 278 31.53 28.22 -3.31
CA ASP A 278 32.02 28.15 -1.93
C ASP A 278 30.83 27.98 -0.96
N SER A 279 31.09 27.66 0.32
CA SER A 279 30.04 27.47 1.33
C SER A 279 30.49 27.89 2.73
N ALA A 280 29.55 28.44 3.49
CA ALA A 280 29.63 28.70 4.92
C ALA A 280 28.63 27.81 5.66
N SER A 281 28.99 27.35 6.86
CA SER A 281 28.08 26.65 7.77
C SER A 281 27.91 27.41 9.08
N GLY A 282 26.78 27.20 9.73
CA GLY A 282 26.43 27.79 11.02
C GLY A 282 25.26 27.05 11.65
N SER A 283 24.60 27.66 12.63
CA SER A 283 23.35 27.13 13.20
C SER A 283 22.31 28.23 13.44
N ALA A 284 21.04 27.83 13.49
CA ALA A 284 19.92 28.66 13.88
C ALA A 284 18.95 27.84 14.76
N ASN A 285 18.24 28.46 15.69
CA ASN A 285 17.20 27.73 16.42
C ASN A 285 15.95 27.56 15.54
N LEU A 286 15.42 26.35 15.49
CA LEU A 286 14.18 26.02 14.79
C LEU A 286 13.18 25.42 15.79
N ALA A 287 11.97 25.97 15.81
CA ALA A 287 10.81 25.39 16.46
C ALA A 287 10.08 24.49 15.44
N MET A 288 10.49 23.22 15.38
CA MET A 288 10.06 22.24 14.37
C MET A 288 9.01 21.25 14.91
N ALA A 289 9.00 21.00 16.22
CA ALA A 289 8.25 19.92 16.84
C ALA A 289 7.32 20.44 17.94
N THR A 290 6.13 19.87 18.06
CA THR A 290 5.21 20.19 19.16
C THR A 290 5.68 19.48 20.44
N PRO A 291 6.02 20.18 21.53
CA PRO A 291 6.43 19.52 22.78
C PRO A 291 5.27 18.72 23.39
N ARG A 292 5.55 17.47 23.77
CA ARG A 292 4.63 16.54 24.44
C ARG A 292 5.25 16.04 25.74
N GLN A 293 4.39 15.83 26.73
CA GLN A 293 4.76 15.24 28.02
C GLN A 293 3.85 14.03 28.25
N LEU A 294 4.43 12.95 28.78
CA LEU A 294 3.73 11.76 29.26
C LEU A 294 4.46 11.24 30.50
N ALA A 295 3.75 11.16 31.62
CA ALA A 295 4.16 10.36 32.75
C ALA A 295 4.02 8.86 32.43
N VAL A 296 4.65 8.00 33.24
CA VAL A 296 4.54 6.54 33.05
C VAL A 296 3.11 6.11 33.32
N GLY A 297 2.50 5.45 32.34
CA GLY A 297 1.11 5.00 32.33
C GLY A 297 0.13 5.92 31.60
N GLU A 298 0.51 7.16 31.32
CA GLU A 298 -0.31 8.09 30.55
C GLU A 298 -0.28 7.79 29.05
N SER A 299 -1.37 8.15 28.37
CA SER A 299 -1.51 8.00 26.92
C SER A 299 -2.06 9.25 26.25
N MET A 300 -1.70 9.43 24.98
CA MET A 300 -2.12 10.54 24.13
C MET A 300 -2.55 10.07 22.75
N LEU A 301 -3.43 10.85 22.13
CA LEU A 301 -3.98 10.63 20.80
C LEU A 301 -3.69 11.86 19.94
N LEU A 302 -3.33 11.63 18.68
CA LEU A 302 -3.07 12.64 17.66
C LEU A 302 -3.80 12.20 16.38
N THR A 303 -4.63 13.07 15.80
CA THR A 303 -5.55 12.71 14.71
C THR A 303 -5.39 13.57 13.47
N GLY A 304 -5.04 14.85 13.64
CA GLY A 304 -4.81 15.76 12.53
C GLY A 304 -3.43 15.58 11.89
N ALA A 305 -3.34 15.76 10.57
CA ALA A 305 -2.07 15.69 9.82
C ALA A 305 -1.01 16.70 10.32
N GLY A 306 -1.43 17.85 10.89
CA GLY A 306 -0.53 18.77 11.58
C GLY A 306 -0.05 18.26 12.95
N GLU A 307 -0.89 17.50 13.65
CA GLU A 307 -0.59 16.98 14.99
C GLU A 307 0.39 15.81 14.95
N VAL A 308 0.24 14.89 13.98
CA VAL A 308 1.13 13.72 13.85
C VAL A 308 2.46 14.04 13.17
N GLY A 309 2.61 15.22 12.55
CA GLY A 309 3.73 15.53 11.65
C GLY A 309 5.11 15.63 12.33
N CYS A 310 5.21 16.23 13.53
CA CYS A 310 6.44 16.23 14.33
C CYS A 310 6.16 16.62 15.80
N ASN A 311 6.55 15.75 16.73
CA ASN A 311 6.29 15.85 18.16
C ASN A 311 7.57 15.59 18.96
N GLU A 312 7.89 16.45 19.92
CA GLU A 312 9.08 16.36 20.78
C GLU A 312 8.72 15.75 22.14
N PHE A 313 9.44 14.71 22.55
CA PHE A 313 9.28 14.02 23.83
C PHE A 313 10.45 14.35 24.78
N SER A 314 10.17 14.33 26.08
CA SER A 314 11.06 14.83 27.14
C SER A 314 12.26 13.92 27.48
N THR A 315 13.31 14.52 28.02
CA THR A 315 14.63 13.92 28.29
C THR A 315 14.69 12.91 29.45
N THR A 316 13.58 12.30 29.84
CA THR A 316 13.52 11.37 30.99
C THR A 316 13.81 9.91 30.63
N GLY A 317 14.17 9.62 29.37
CA GLY A 317 14.15 8.26 28.83
C GLY A 317 12.76 7.64 28.84
N GLY A 318 12.72 6.31 28.75
CA GLY A 318 11.50 5.50 28.87
C GLY A 318 11.30 4.51 27.72
N THR A 319 10.21 3.75 27.80
CA THR A 319 9.69 2.91 26.72
C THR A 319 8.26 3.34 26.40
N TYR A 320 7.98 3.50 25.11
CA TYR A 320 6.70 3.95 24.59
C TYR A 320 6.16 2.90 23.62
N VAL A 321 4.88 2.55 23.75
CA VAL A 321 4.16 1.84 22.70
C VAL A 321 3.48 2.89 21.83
N VAL A 322 3.77 2.85 20.53
CA VAL A 322 3.25 3.78 19.54
C VAL A 322 2.45 2.99 18.52
N THR A 323 1.25 3.45 18.17
CA THR A 323 0.49 2.91 17.04
C THR A 323 0.13 4.01 16.05
N ALA A 324 0.14 3.67 14.77
CA ALA A 324 -0.35 4.51 13.69
C ALA A 324 -1.53 3.80 13.04
N PHE A 325 -2.68 4.46 12.98
CA PHE A 325 -3.96 3.84 12.62
C PHE A 325 -4.62 4.59 11.46
N ASN A 326 -5.21 3.83 10.55
CA ASN A 326 -5.98 4.39 9.43
C ASN A 326 -7.46 4.48 9.84
N HIS A 327 -7.93 5.71 10.08
CA HIS A 327 -9.32 6.00 10.46
C HIS A 327 -10.22 6.36 9.26
N ALA A 328 -9.91 5.84 8.07
CA ALA A 328 -10.90 5.80 6.98
C ALA A 328 -12.09 4.90 7.35
N THR A 329 -13.25 5.19 6.74
CA THR A 329 -14.51 4.46 6.98
C THR A 329 -14.71 3.26 6.04
N SER A 330 -13.77 3.00 5.12
CA SER A 330 -13.77 1.84 4.25
C SER A 330 -12.40 1.15 4.25
N ALA A 331 -12.39 -0.17 4.40
CA ALA A 331 -11.17 -0.99 4.37
C ALA A 331 -10.36 -0.81 3.07
N ALA A 332 -11.04 -0.52 1.95
CA ALA A 332 -10.41 -0.29 0.65
C ALA A 332 -9.59 1.00 0.55
N GLN A 333 -9.79 1.97 1.46
CA GLN A 333 -9.05 3.23 1.51
C GLN A 333 -7.68 3.05 2.19
N ALA A 334 -6.83 2.21 1.59
CA ALA A 334 -5.50 1.93 2.09
C ALA A 334 -4.52 3.11 1.89
N VAL A 335 -3.54 3.23 2.79
CA VAL A 335 -2.56 4.32 2.81
C VAL A 335 -1.12 3.82 2.95
N ASN A 336 -0.17 4.65 2.51
CA ASN A 336 1.25 4.49 2.79
C ASN A 336 1.82 5.69 3.55
N PHE A 337 2.79 5.45 4.42
CA PHE A 337 3.47 6.47 5.21
C PHE A 337 4.79 5.90 5.80
N GLN A 338 5.53 6.76 6.48
CA GLN A 338 6.73 6.41 7.25
C GLN A 338 6.66 7.04 8.65
N LEU A 339 7.06 6.28 9.67
CA LEU A 339 7.29 6.78 11.03
C LEU A 339 8.71 7.34 11.13
N VAL A 340 8.85 8.66 11.09
CA VAL A 340 10.14 9.35 11.22
C VAL A 340 10.44 9.72 12.67
N GLY A 341 11.71 9.73 13.04
CA GLY A 341 12.14 10.30 14.31
C GLY A 341 13.62 10.63 14.32
N ALA A 342 14.02 11.53 15.22
CA ALA A 342 15.38 12.08 15.29
C ALA A 342 15.73 12.48 16.72
N ALA A 343 16.98 12.25 17.12
CA ALA A 343 17.56 12.83 18.32
C ALA A 343 17.92 14.31 18.08
N ARG A 344 18.02 15.11 19.15
CA ARG A 344 18.61 16.45 19.02
C ARG A 344 20.10 16.27 18.72
N ALA A 345 20.50 16.63 17.50
CA ALA A 345 21.88 16.50 17.06
C ALA A 345 22.82 17.35 17.95
N SER A 346 23.87 16.73 18.47
CA SER A 346 25.09 17.46 18.77
C SER A 346 25.73 17.90 17.46
N ALA A 347 26.34 19.09 17.42
CA ALA A 347 26.95 19.67 16.21
C ALA A 347 28.10 18.83 15.61
N THR A 348 28.52 17.75 16.29
CA THR A 348 29.64 16.87 15.92
C THR A 348 29.27 15.39 15.78
N SER A 349 28.01 14.98 15.97
CA SER A 349 27.64 13.57 16.17
C SER A 349 26.77 12.98 15.07
N ALA A 350 27.42 12.45 14.02
CA ALA A 350 26.78 11.68 12.96
C ALA A 350 27.66 10.50 12.49
N LEU A 351 27.73 9.42 13.27
CA LEU A 351 28.31 8.11 12.89
C LEU A 351 28.05 7.04 13.97
N LEU A 352 27.64 5.82 13.54
CA LEU A 352 27.51 4.57 14.33
C LEU A 352 26.39 4.60 15.42
N ALA A 353 25.78 3.50 15.88
CA ALA A 353 25.92 2.05 15.61
C ALA A 353 24.52 1.34 15.73
N PRO A 354 24.33 0.05 15.36
CA PRO A 354 23.00 -0.57 15.30
C PRO A 354 22.38 -0.94 16.66
N ALA A 355 21.04 -1.03 16.69
CA ALA A 355 20.26 -1.39 17.87
C ALA A 355 20.40 -2.87 18.28
N ARG A 356 20.35 -3.15 19.59
CA ARG A 356 20.30 -4.51 20.13
C ARG A 356 18.87 -5.07 20.04
N THR A 357 18.72 -6.24 19.42
CA THR A 357 17.50 -7.05 19.52
C THR A 357 17.40 -7.69 20.91
N TYR A 358 16.48 -7.21 21.73
CA TYR A 358 16.10 -7.90 22.96
C TYR A 358 15.09 -9.01 22.64
N ALA A 359 15.59 -10.24 22.48
CA ALA A 359 14.74 -11.41 22.57
C ALA A 359 14.29 -11.57 24.04
N LEU A 360 12.99 -11.45 24.30
CA LEU A 360 12.43 -11.81 25.60
C LEU A 360 12.50 -13.34 25.74
N SER A 361 13.12 -13.81 26.83
CA SER A 361 13.19 -15.23 27.14
C SER A 361 11.79 -15.83 27.29
N ALA A 362 11.47 -16.85 26.51
CA ALA A 362 10.25 -17.63 26.73
C ALA A 362 10.33 -18.35 28.09
N PRO A 363 9.26 -18.40 28.89
CA PRO A 363 9.20 -19.30 30.03
C PRO A 363 9.25 -20.75 29.52
N SER A 364 10.00 -21.61 30.21
CA SER A 364 10.13 -23.02 29.86
C SER A 364 8.81 -23.76 30.11
N ALA A 365 8.08 -24.07 29.04
CA ALA A 365 6.81 -24.79 29.12
C ALA A 365 7.02 -26.27 29.55
N PRO A 366 6.18 -26.80 30.45
CA PRO A 366 6.05 -28.25 30.63
C PRO A 366 5.57 -28.92 29.34
N VAL A 367 6.02 -30.14 29.08
CA VAL A 367 5.55 -30.91 27.91
C VAL A 367 4.13 -31.42 28.17
N MET A 368 3.15 -30.82 27.51
CA MET A 368 1.77 -31.32 27.44
C MET A 368 1.49 -31.90 26.05
N GLY A 369 0.82 -33.06 26.01
CA GLY A 369 0.44 -33.72 24.75
C GLY A 369 -0.52 -32.88 23.90
N PRO A 370 -0.66 -33.19 22.60
CA PRO A 370 -1.41 -32.34 21.68
C PRO A 370 -2.88 -32.16 22.08
N VAL A 371 -3.41 -30.99 21.74
CA VAL A 371 -4.84 -30.69 21.66
C VAL A 371 -5.10 -30.49 20.17
N ALA A 372 -5.44 -31.58 19.47
CA ALA A 372 -5.45 -31.66 18.01
C ALA A 372 -6.57 -30.82 17.38
N LEU A 373 -6.25 -29.57 17.04
CA LEU A 373 -7.16 -28.67 16.33
C LEU A 373 -7.34 -29.12 14.85
N PRO A 374 -8.51 -28.85 14.23
CA PRO A 374 -8.70 -29.07 12.81
C PRO A 374 -7.76 -28.18 11.97
N ALA A 375 -7.56 -28.56 10.70
CA ALA A 375 -6.78 -27.74 9.77
C ALA A 375 -7.48 -26.39 9.53
N PRO A 376 -6.75 -25.24 9.50
CA PRO A 376 -7.35 -23.89 9.42
C PRO A 376 -8.31 -23.66 8.23
N THR A 377 -8.16 -24.46 7.16
CA THR A 377 -9.01 -24.44 5.98
C THR A 377 -10.47 -24.87 6.24
N ARG A 378 -10.72 -25.66 7.30
CA ARG A 378 -12.07 -26.05 7.73
C ARG A 378 -12.84 -24.84 8.25
N ASP A 379 -12.30 -24.19 9.28
CA ASP A 379 -12.92 -23.04 9.95
C ASP A 379 -13.07 -21.86 8.97
N GLU A 380 -12.10 -21.69 8.07
CA GLU A 380 -12.19 -20.68 7.00
C GLU A 380 -13.28 -20.98 5.98
N SER A 381 -13.66 -22.24 5.75
CA SER A 381 -14.83 -22.59 4.93
C SER A 381 -16.13 -22.21 5.64
N PHE A 382 -16.25 -22.45 6.95
CA PHE A 382 -17.41 -22.06 7.74
C PHE A 382 -17.58 -20.54 7.83
N ALA A 383 -16.51 -19.81 8.16
CA ALA A 383 -16.54 -18.34 8.21
C ALA A 383 -16.85 -17.70 6.83
N ARG A 384 -16.39 -18.28 5.72
CA ARG A 384 -16.80 -17.81 4.37
C ARG A 384 -18.28 -18.07 4.08
N GLY A 385 -18.82 -19.22 4.48
CA GLY A 385 -20.22 -19.55 4.27
C GLY A 385 -21.16 -18.67 5.08
N HIS A 386 -20.84 -18.48 6.37
CA HIS A 386 -21.57 -17.59 7.26
C HIS A 386 -21.55 -16.13 6.78
N ALA A 387 -20.38 -15.56 6.49
CA ALA A 387 -20.29 -14.18 6.01
C ALA A 387 -21.10 -13.93 4.71
N ALA A 388 -21.20 -14.94 3.84
CA ALA A 388 -22.05 -14.88 2.65
C ALA A 388 -23.56 -14.97 2.98
N ALA A 389 -23.96 -15.82 3.93
CA ALA A 389 -25.34 -15.93 4.42
C ALA A 389 -25.79 -14.65 5.15
N LEU A 390 -24.97 -14.14 6.08
CA LEU A 390 -25.20 -12.87 6.77
C LEU A 390 -25.30 -11.71 5.76
N LYS A 391 -24.38 -11.60 4.80
CA LYS A 391 -24.48 -10.58 3.75
C LYS A 391 -25.80 -10.67 2.96
N ALA A 392 -26.26 -11.87 2.61
CA ALA A 392 -27.53 -12.03 1.92
C ALA A 392 -28.72 -11.57 2.78
N ASN A 393 -28.69 -11.80 4.10
CA ASN A 393 -29.72 -11.29 5.01
C ASN A 393 -29.72 -9.76 5.11
N LEU A 394 -28.56 -9.14 5.22
CA LEU A 394 -28.43 -7.68 5.20
C LEU A 394 -28.92 -7.11 3.86
N ASP A 395 -28.56 -7.73 2.73
CA ASP A 395 -29.03 -7.36 1.40
C ASP A 395 -30.54 -7.59 1.20
N PHE A 396 -31.15 -8.54 1.91
CA PHE A 396 -32.61 -8.75 1.92
C PHE A 396 -33.31 -7.62 2.66
N LEU A 397 -32.96 -7.38 3.94
CA LEU A 397 -33.56 -6.32 4.75
C LEU A 397 -33.46 -4.94 4.08
N ASN A 398 -32.29 -4.59 3.53
CA ASN A 398 -32.07 -3.33 2.81
C ASN A 398 -32.93 -3.19 1.51
N ARG A 399 -33.57 -4.25 1.02
CA ARG A 399 -34.50 -4.23 -0.13
C ARG A 399 -35.98 -4.23 0.28
N HIS A 400 -36.28 -4.53 1.54
CA HIS A 400 -37.66 -4.65 2.06
C HIS A 400 -37.92 -3.68 3.22
N PRO A 401 -37.74 -2.34 3.05
CA PRO A 401 -37.89 -1.37 4.14
C PRO A 401 -39.32 -1.32 4.73
N ASN A 402 -40.34 -1.81 4.00
CA ASN A 402 -41.73 -1.86 4.45
C ASN A 402 -42.14 -3.25 4.99
N LEU A 403 -41.20 -4.11 5.37
CA LEU A 403 -41.46 -5.52 5.68
C LEU A 403 -42.50 -5.70 6.81
N ARG A 404 -42.38 -4.93 7.89
CA ARG A 404 -43.33 -4.91 9.02
C ARG A 404 -44.77 -4.61 8.56
N SER A 405 -44.92 -3.61 7.69
CA SER A 405 -46.21 -3.26 7.09
C SER A 405 -46.80 -4.40 6.24
N ALA A 406 -45.95 -5.19 5.56
CA ALA A 406 -46.40 -6.37 4.81
C ALA A 406 -46.84 -7.53 5.72
N MET A 407 -46.13 -7.75 6.84
CA MET A 407 -46.51 -8.73 7.88
C MET A 407 -47.87 -8.37 8.48
N GLN A 408 -48.04 -7.12 8.92
CA GLN A 408 -49.29 -6.57 9.44
C GLN A 408 -50.43 -6.65 8.41
N ALA A 409 -50.17 -6.35 7.13
CA ALA A 409 -51.15 -6.49 6.07
C ALA A 409 -51.57 -7.96 5.85
N LYS A 410 -50.64 -8.93 6.00
CA LYS A 410 -50.99 -10.36 5.96
C LYS A 410 -51.85 -10.77 7.15
N ARG A 411 -51.44 -10.45 8.37
CA ARG A 411 -52.17 -10.80 9.59
C ARG A 411 -53.56 -10.15 9.62
N ALA A 412 -53.71 -8.92 9.12
CA ALA A 412 -55.01 -8.28 8.93
C ALA A 412 -55.92 -9.05 7.94
N ARG A 413 -55.38 -9.56 6.82
CA ARG A 413 -56.15 -10.39 5.86
C ARG A 413 -56.59 -11.71 6.47
N GLU A 414 -55.77 -12.34 7.30
CA GLU A 414 -56.09 -13.59 8.00
C GLU A 414 -57.14 -13.37 9.10
N ARG A 415 -56.98 -12.33 9.93
CA ARG A 415 -57.98 -11.86 10.90
C ARG A 415 -59.35 -11.64 10.23
N ALA A 416 -59.37 -11.00 9.05
CA ALA A 416 -60.59 -10.82 8.25
C ALA A 416 -61.14 -12.12 7.63
N ALA A 417 -60.29 -13.05 7.21
CA ALA A 417 -60.70 -14.33 6.61
C ALA A 417 -61.38 -15.26 7.63
N ALA A 418 -60.80 -15.42 8.81
CA ALA A 418 -61.38 -16.26 9.87
C ALA A 418 -62.65 -15.65 10.47
N SER A 419 -62.73 -14.32 10.58
CA SER A 419 -63.96 -13.62 10.95
C SER A 419 -65.12 -13.94 10.00
N ARG A 420 -64.87 -14.01 8.67
CA ARG A 420 -65.87 -14.46 7.68
C ARG A 420 -66.21 -15.95 7.80
N ALA A 421 -65.32 -16.77 8.36
CA ALA A 421 -65.56 -18.18 8.64
C ALA A 421 -66.26 -18.43 10.00
N GLY A 422 -66.62 -17.37 10.75
CA GLY A 422 -67.21 -17.48 12.08
C GLY A 422 -66.24 -17.90 13.19
N VAL A 423 -64.93 -17.92 12.91
CA VAL A 423 -63.89 -18.30 13.87
C VAL A 423 -63.32 -17.05 14.55
N SER A 424 -63.38 -17.02 15.88
CA SER A 424 -62.86 -15.91 16.68
C SER A 424 -61.34 -15.97 16.81
N LEU A 425 -60.60 -15.30 15.92
CA LEU A 425 -59.16 -15.03 16.10
C LEU A 425 -58.92 -13.92 17.15
N ALA A 426 -59.44 -14.13 18.36
CA ALA A 426 -59.06 -13.37 19.55
C ALA A 426 -57.67 -13.87 20.00
N SER A 427 -56.62 -13.33 19.38
CA SER A 427 -55.22 -13.78 19.50
C SER A 427 -55.06 -15.30 19.38
N ALA A 428 -55.12 -15.81 18.15
CA ALA A 428 -54.67 -17.17 17.87
C ALA A 428 -53.16 -17.26 17.99
N VAL A 429 -52.71 -17.46 19.23
CA VAL A 429 -51.51 -18.25 19.53
C VAL A 429 -51.64 -19.56 18.75
N ALA A 430 -50.64 -19.91 17.94
CA ALA A 430 -50.65 -21.22 17.30
C ALA A 430 -50.57 -22.30 18.39
N ASP A 431 -51.46 -23.29 18.36
CA ASP A 431 -51.42 -24.42 19.30
C ASP A 431 -50.00 -25.01 19.32
N LEU A 432 -49.33 -24.93 20.47
CA LEU A 432 -47.94 -25.36 20.59
C LEU A 432 -47.83 -26.84 20.21
N PRO A 433 -46.92 -27.21 19.28
CA PRO A 433 -46.84 -28.58 18.81
C PRO A 433 -46.36 -29.50 19.93
N ASN A 434 -46.82 -30.75 19.91
CA ASN A 434 -46.45 -31.75 20.90
C ASN A 434 -45.09 -32.37 20.54
N VAL A 435 -44.34 -32.82 21.54
CA VAL A 435 -43.14 -33.64 21.30
C VAL A 435 -43.55 -34.92 20.57
N GLY A 436 -42.95 -35.17 19.41
CA GLY A 436 -43.31 -36.23 18.48
C GLY A 436 -44.10 -35.79 17.24
N ASP A 437 -44.71 -34.60 17.24
CA ASP A 437 -45.47 -34.09 16.08
C ASP A 437 -44.57 -33.90 14.85
N LYS A 438 -45.14 -34.14 13.66
CA LYS A 438 -44.40 -34.13 12.38
C LYS A 438 -45.10 -33.31 11.30
N PHE A 439 -44.38 -32.33 10.76
CA PHE A 439 -44.86 -31.45 9.70
C PHE A 439 -43.73 -31.10 8.72
N TRP A 440 -44.07 -30.38 7.66
CA TRP A 440 -43.10 -29.87 6.70
C TRP A 440 -42.72 -28.44 7.06
N LYS A 441 -41.42 -28.15 7.06
CA LYS A 441 -40.85 -26.80 7.09
C LYS A 441 -40.07 -26.55 5.80
N ARG A 442 -39.96 -25.30 5.42
CA ARG A 442 -39.12 -24.85 4.30
C ARG A 442 -37.70 -24.64 4.81
N MET A 443 -36.69 -24.71 3.95
CA MET A 443 -35.34 -24.28 4.30
C MET A 443 -34.64 -23.61 3.12
N MET A 444 -33.96 -22.49 3.38
CA MET A 444 -33.37 -21.66 2.34
C MET A 444 -32.20 -22.38 1.65
N LYS A 445 -32.36 -22.67 0.35
CA LYS A 445 -31.43 -23.50 -0.41
C LYS A 445 -30.20 -22.75 -0.95
N THR A 446 -30.34 -21.46 -1.22
CA THR A 446 -29.28 -20.65 -1.85
C THR A 446 -29.46 -19.19 -1.46
N PHE A 447 -28.59 -18.71 -0.57
CA PHE A 447 -28.62 -17.34 -0.06
C PHE A 447 -28.58 -16.31 -1.19
N GLY A 448 -29.42 -15.27 -1.08
CA GLY A 448 -29.69 -14.30 -2.16
C GLY A 448 -30.77 -14.71 -3.16
N THR A 449 -31.21 -15.98 -3.18
CA THR A 449 -32.21 -16.51 -4.11
C THR A 449 -33.50 -16.90 -3.38
N TYR A 450 -34.40 -15.92 -3.19
CA TYR A 450 -35.62 -16.02 -2.38
C TYR A 450 -36.82 -16.71 -3.08
N THR A 451 -36.53 -17.52 -4.10
CA THR A 451 -37.52 -18.19 -4.97
C THR A 451 -37.43 -19.72 -4.95
N THR A 452 -36.46 -20.31 -4.23
CA THR A 452 -36.34 -21.77 -4.11
C THR A 452 -35.95 -22.18 -2.68
N PHE A 453 -36.49 -23.31 -2.23
CA PHE A 453 -36.27 -23.90 -0.92
C PHE A 453 -36.21 -25.43 -1.04
N ASP A 454 -35.59 -26.10 -0.07
CA ASP A 454 -35.83 -27.54 0.14
C ASP A 454 -36.97 -27.71 1.15
N SER A 455 -37.87 -28.67 0.91
CA SER A 455 -38.87 -29.10 1.89
C SER A 455 -38.23 -30.12 2.85
N VAL A 456 -38.28 -29.83 4.16
CA VAL A 456 -37.73 -30.68 5.22
C VAL A 456 -38.88 -31.22 6.06
N ARG A 457 -38.92 -32.55 6.29
CA ARG A 457 -39.93 -33.18 7.15
C ARG A 457 -39.39 -33.27 8.57
N VAL A 458 -39.79 -32.34 9.41
CA VAL A 458 -39.29 -32.25 10.78
C VAL A 458 -40.19 -33.03 11.76
N ARG A 459 -39.61 -33.40 12.90
CA ARG A 459 -40.23 -33.97 14.09
C ARG A 459 -39.90 -33.06 15.28
N VAL A 460 -40.89 -32.69 16.09
CA VAL A 460 -40.64 -31.91 17.32
C VAL A 460 -40.04 -32.80 18.41
N VAL A 461 -39.00 -32.32 19.08
CA VAL A 461 -38.21 -33.08 20.07
C VAL A 461 -38.15 -32.41 21.44
N TYR A 462 -38.19 -31.07 21.49
CA TYR A 462 -38.22 -30.27 22.70
C TYR A 462 -39.16 -29.07 22.51
N VAL A 463 -39.89 -28.73 23.58
CA VAL A 463 -40.79 -27.57 23.66
C VAL A 463 -40.63 -26.98 25.06
N GLY A 464 -39.79 -25.96 25.20
CA GLY A 464 -39.51 -25.28 26.46
C GLY A 464 -40.29 -23.98 26.64
N PRO A 465 -39.98 -23.18 27.68
CA PRO A 465 -40.54 -21.84 27.87
C PRO A 465 -40.05 -20.77 26.88
N LYS A 466 -38.94 -20.97 26.15
CA LYS A 466 -38.41 -20.03 25.13
C LYS A 466 -37.90 -20.65 23.83
N LEU A 467 -37.64 -21.95 23.76
CA LEU A 467 -37.17 -22.64 22.54
C LEU A 467 -38.01 -23.87 22.18
N ILE A 468 -38.29 -24.05 20.89
CA ILE A 468 -38.75 -25.32 20.30
C ILE A 468 -37.62 -25.91 19.46
N ILE A 469 -37.31 -27.20 19.65
CA ILE A 469 -36.34 -27.94 18.83
C ILE A 469 -37.05 -28.96 17.95
N MET A 470 -36.69 -28.94 16.67
CA MET A 470 -37.21 -29.81 15.64
C MET A 470 -36.05 -30.52 14.92
N GLU A 471 -36.18 -31.82 14.68
CA GLU A 471 -35.21 -32.66 13.99
C GLU A 471 -35.74 -33.08 12.62
N ASP A 472 -34.95 -32.90 11.56
CA ASP A 472 -35.23 -33.50 10.25
C ASP A 472 -35.25 -35.03 10.34
N SER A 473 -36.41 -35.62 10.01
CA SER A 473 -36.66 -37.07 10.07
C SER A 473 -35.81 -37.89 9.10
N LEU A 474 -34.99 -37.26 8.25
CA LEU A 474 -34.02 -37.90 7.34
C LEU A 474 -32.56 -37.70 7.78
N SER A 475 -32.31 -37.13 8.97
CA SER A 475 -30.96 -36.99 9.53
C SER A 475 -30.34 -38.35 9.92
N PRO A 476 -29.00 -38.51 9.89
CA PRO A 476 -28.34 -39.81 10.10
C PRO A 476 -28.60 -40.46 11.47
N LEU A 477 -28.93 -39.66 12.48
CA LEU A 477 -29.20 -40.07 13.86
C LEU A 477 -30.66 -39.76 14.27
N ALA A 478 -31.58 -39.66 13.30
CA ALA A 478 -32.96 -39.25 13.54
C ALA A 478 -33.66 -40.17 14.55
N GLY A 479 -34.13 -39.61 15.66
CA GLY A 479 -34.77 -40.36 16.75
C GLY A 479 -33.82 -41.02 17.75
N THR A 480 -32.50 -40.84 17.63
CA THR A 480 -31.51 -41.27 18.66
C THR A 480 -30.89 -40.10 19.42
N MET A 481 -31.24 -38.86 19.05
CA MET A 481 -30.65 -37.62 19.57
C MET A 481 -31.49 -36.92 20.66
N ASP A 482 -32.67 -37.47 21.00
CA ASP A 482 -33.69 -36.78 21.80
C ASP A 482 -33.18 -36.26 23.14
N ALA A 483 -32.38 -37.04 23.87
CA ALA A 483 -31.81 -36.61 25.15
C ALA A 483 -30.81 -35.44 25.01
N GLU A 484 -30.05 -35.39 23.91
CA GLU A 484 -29.09 -34.32 23.64
C GLU A 484 -29.79 -33.03 23.23
N TYR A 485 -30.83 -33.12 22.39
CA TYR A 485 -31.69 -31.99 22.07
C TYR A 485 -32.41 -31.46 23.32
N GLN A 486 -32.96 -32.34 24.17
CA GLN A 486 -33.61 -31.94 25.42
C GLN A 486 -32.62 -31.29 26.41
N ALA A 487 -31.38 -31.78 26.47
CA ALA A 487 -30.32 -31.16 27.27
C ALA A 487 -29.98 -29.76 26.77
N ILE A 488 -29.71 -29.59 25.47
CA ILE A 488 -29.38 -28.28 24.87
C ILE A 488 -30.57 -27.31 24.94
N GLY A 489 -31.80 -27.78 24.76
CA GLY A 489 -33.00 -26.95 24.91
C GLY A 489 -33.18 -26.44 26.33
N THR A 490 -32.97 -27.31 27.32
CA THR A 490 -33.03 -26.96 28.75
C THR A 490 -31.88 -26.05 29.17
N GLU A 491 -30.68 -26.24 28.60
CA GLU A 491 -29.54 -25.34 28.79
C GLU A 491 -29.83 -23.96 28.20
N PHE A 492 -30.39 -23.89 26.98
CA PHE A 492 -30.68 -22.61 26.33
C PHE A 492 -31.74 -21.79 27.08
N ASP A 493 -32.87 -22.40 27.41
CA ASP A 493 -33.98 -21.73 28.09
C ASP A 493 -33.65 -21.34 29.55
N ARG A 494 -32.71 -22.04 30.19
CA ARG A 494 -32.22 -21.72 31.55
C ARG A 494 -31.09 -20.69 31.56
N ASP A 495 -30.12 -20.83 30.65
CA ASP A 495 -28.81 -20.20 30.78
C ASP A 495 -28.40 -19.26 29.64
N MET A 496 -29.02 -19.36 28.45
CA MET A 496 -28.52 -18.68 27.24
C MET A 496 -29.50 -17.63 26.70
N PHE A 497 -30.81 -17.91 26.65
CA PHE A 497 -31.82 -16.97 26.11
C PHE A 497 -31.76 -15.60 26.80
N GLY A 498 -31.46 -15.57 28.10
CA GLY A 498 -31.30 -14.33 28.87
C GLY A 498 -30.23 -13.38 28.30
N TYR A 499 -29.17 -13.88 27.65
CA TYR A 499 -28.13 -13.03 27.08
C TYR A 499 -28.55 -12.36 25.77
N LEU A 500 -29.50 -12.91 25.02
CA LEU A 500 -30.12 -12.23 23.87
C LEU A 500 -30.76 -10.90 24.31
N SER A 501 -31.32 -10.86 25.53
CA SER A 501 -31.86 -9.64 26.14
C SER A 501 -30.83 -8.55 26.43
N SER A 502 -29.53 -8.77 26.19
CA SER A 502 -28.51 -7.71 26.15
C SER A 502 -28.46 -6.96 24.82
N PHE A 503 -29.14 -7.46 23.79
CA PHE A 503 -29.16 -6.89 22.44
C PHE A 503 -30.57 -6.45 22.02
N GLY A 504 -31.60 -7.13 22.54
CA GLY A 504 -33.00 -6.88 22.20
C GLY A 504 -33.90 -8.05 22.58
N ASP A 505 -35.15 -8.04 22.14
CA ASP A 505 -36.04 -9.21 22.23
C ASP A 505 -36.12 -9.89 20.86
N PRO A 506 -35.71 -11.17 20.71
CA PRO A 506 -35.89 -11.89 19.45
C PRO A 506 -37.36 -12.08 19.09
N LEU A 507 -38.27 -12.00 20.07
CA LEU A 507 -39.71 -12.23 19.93
C LEU A 507 -40.51 -10.92 19.80
N VAL A 508 -39.86 -9.77 19.56
CA VAL A 508 -40.54 -8.48 19.40
C VAL A 508 -41.58 -8.47 18.25
N LEU A 509 -41.45 -9.39 17.29
CA LEU A 509 -42.40 -9.57 16.18
C LEU A 509 -43.32 -10.79 16.30
N ASP A 510 -43.24 -11.57 17.38
CA ASP A 510 -43.98 -12.84 17.58
C ASP A 510 -45.47 -12.76 17.20
N GLY A 511 -46.16 -11.71 17.64
CA GLY A 511 -47.59 -11.49 17.35
C GLY A 511 -47.95 -11.17 15.88
N GLU A 512 -46.95 -10.92 15.03
CA GLU A 512 -47.08 -10.71 13.59
C GLU A 512 -46.37 -11.82 12.76
N THR A 513 -45.39 -12.52 13.35
CA THR A 513 -44.95 -13.87 12.95
C THR A 513 -45.91 -14.94 13.50
N ASP A 514 -45.47 -16.12 13.96
CA ASP A 514 -46.36 -17.28 14.21
C ASP A 514 -47.00 -17.33 15.63
N ALA A 515 -46.80 -16.28 16.43
CA ALA A 515 -47.47 -16.02 17.72
C ALA A 515 -47.34 -17.15 18.75
N ASN A 516 -46.24 -17.90 18.71
CA ASN A 516 -46.00 -19.07 19.55
C ASN A 516 -45.25 -18.71 20.86
N GLY A 517 -44.57 -17.57 20.89
CA GLY A 517 -43.79 -17.04 22.01
C GLY A 517 -42.45 -17.75 22.24
N ARG A 518 -41.91 -18.44 21.24
CA ARG A 518 -40.64 -19.20 21.27
C ARG A 518 -39.86 -18.96 19.98
N VAL A 519 -38.54 -18.95 20.09
CA VAL A 519 -37.66 -19.13 18.93
C VAL A 519 -37.59 -20.61 18.55
N ILE A 520 -37.25 -20.92 17.30
CA ILE A 520 -37.30 -22.29 16.77
C ILE A 520 -35.95 -22.72 16.21
N ALA A 521 -35.45 -23.89 16.64
CA ALA A 521 -34.25 -24.52 16.08
C ALA A 521 -34.62 -25.75 15.22
N ILE A 522 -34.17 -25.78 13.97
CA ILE A 522 -34.31 -26.91 13.05
C ILE A 522 -32.94 -27.54 12.79
N PHE A 523 -32.74 -28.77 13.26
CA PHE A 523 -31.53 -29.53 13.00
C PHE A 523 -31.71 -30.45 11.80
N SER A 524 -30.87 -30.28 10.76
CA SER A 524 -30.96 -31.05 9.52
C SER A 524 -29.60 -31.31 8.88
N LYS A 525 -29.42 -32.55 8.41
CA LYS A 525 -28.33 -32.96 7.52
C LYS A 525 -28.19 -32.06 6.28
N LYS A 526 -29.26 -31.43 5.81
CA LYS A 526 -29.22 -30.48 4.70
C LYS A 526 -28.24 -29.34 4.96
N VAL A 527 -28.09 -28.87 6.20
CA VAL A 527 -27.11 -27.83 6.56
C VAL A 527 -25.67 -28.35 6.38
N ASN A 528 -25.40 -29.61 6.75
CA ASN A 528 -24.11 -30.29 6.48
C ASN A 528 -23.80 -30.45 4.98
N ASP A 529 -24.82 -30.40 4.12
CA ASP A 529 -24.72 -30.61 2.67
C ASP A 529 -24.70 -29.29 1.87
N TYR A 530 -24.99 -28.15 2.51
CA TYR A 530 -25.08 -26.85 1.84
C TYR A 530 -23.71 -26.21 1.63
N THR A 531 -23.46 -25.78 0.39
CA THR A 531 -22.24 -25.08 -0.03
C THR A 531 -22.60 -23.68 -0.50
N ILE A 532 -22.09 -22.65 0.18
CA ILE A 532 -22.52 -21.26 0.01
C ILE A 532 -21.41 -20.41 -0.61
N GLY A 533 -21.76 -19.58 -1.60
CA GLY A 533 -20.83 -18.68 -2.29
C GLY A 533 -19.63 -19.42 -2.89
N SER A 534 -18.42 -18.93 -2.63
CA SER A 534 -17.16 -19.49 -3.13
C SER A 534 -16.70 -20.73 -2.33
N GLY A 535 -17.55 -21.76 -2.24
CA GLY A 535 -17.22 -23.02 -1.56
C GLY A 535 -17.15 -22.91 -0.02
N GLY A 536 -17.97 -22.03 0.57
CA GLY A 536 -18.16 -21.97 2.02
C GLY A 536 -19.10 -23.08 2.53
N SER A 537 -18.97 -23.42 3.81
CA SER A 537 -19.81 -24.41 4.52
C SER A 537 -20.59 -23.71 5.65
N LEU A 538 -21.56 -24.37 6.29
CA LEU A 538 -22.33 -23.79 7.42
C LEU A 538 -22.29 -24.70 8.65
N LEU A 539 -22.17 -24.10 9.85
CA LEU A 539 -22.50 -24.76 11.12
C LEU A 539 -23.99 -24.59 11.36
N GLY A 540 -24.43 -23.34 11.49
CA GLY A 540 -25.83 -22.98 11.38
C GLY A 540 -26.02 -21.77 10.45
N PHE A 541 -27.25 -21.30 10.40
CA PHE A 541 -27.64 -20.01 9.87
C PHE A 541 -29.02 -19.62 10.40
N VAL A 542 -29.34 -18.33 10.34
CA VAL A 542 -30.71 -17.80 10.34
C VAL A 542 -31.01 -17.08 9.03
N THR A 543 -32.28 -16.81 8.72
CA THR A 543 -32.59 -15.89 7.62
C THR A 543 -33.69 -14.88 7.92
N SER A 544 -33.38 -13.61 7.61
CA SER A 544 -34.32 -12.49 7.58
C SER A 544 -35.52 -12.70 6.65
N CYS A 545 -35.40 -13.65 5.70
CA CYS A 545 -36.52 -14.15 4.89
C CYS A 545 -37.65 -14.74 5.73
N ASP A 546 -37.34 -15.38 6.87
CA ASP A 546 -38.35 -16.07 7.68
C ASP A 546 -39.33 -15.13 8.40
N PHE A 547 -39.02 -13.84 8.53
CA PHE A 547 -40.01 -12.84 8.99
C PHE A 547 -41.02 -12.46 7.90
N ALA A 548 -40.71 -12.70 6.62
CA ALA A 548 -41.52 -12.25 5.51
C ALA A 548 -42.68 -13.21 5.19
N PRO A 549 -43.83 -12.71 4.71
CA PRO A 549 -44.90 -13.52 4.14
C PRO A 549 -44.40 -14.57 3.13
N GLN A 550 -44.85 -15.83 3.24
CA GLN A 550 -44.64 -16.84 2.18
C GLN A 550 -45.32 -16.46 0.86
N SER A 551 -46.38 -15.65 0.93
CA SER A 551 -47.07 -15.05 -0.21
C SER A 551 -47.76 -13.74 0.18
N ASP A 552 -47.72 -12.76 -0.72
CA ASP A 552 -48.37 -11.46 -0.60
C ASP A 552 -48.85 -11.00 -1.99
N PRO A 553 -49.94 -10.22 -2.11
CA PRO A 553 -50.40 -9.69 -3.40
C PRO A 553 -49.37 -8.82 -4.13
N ASN A 554 -48.43 -8.19 -3.41
CA ASN A 554 -47.21 -7.66 -4.00
C ASN A 554 -46.10 -8.73 -3.88
N PRO A 555 -45.63 -9.35 -4.98
CA PRO A 555 -44.59 -10.38 -4.91
C PRO A 555 -43.26 -9.86 -4.36
N ASN A 556 -43.02 -8.54 -4.38
CA ASN A 556 -41.83 -7.93 -3.76
C ASN A 556 -41.90 -7.86 -2.22
N ASN A 557 -43.02 -8.27 -1.61
CA ASN A 557 -43.16 -8.40 -0.15
C ASN A 557 -43.03 -9.86 0.32
N ALA A 558 -42.92 -10.82 -0.60
CA ALA A 558 -43.03 -12.25 -0.30
C ALA A 558 -41.66 -12.95 -0.37
N CYS A 559 -41.40 -13.88 0.56
CA CYS A 559 -40.21 -14.71 0.57
C CYS A 559 -40.59 -16.19 0.56
N LEU A 560 -40.45 -16.87 -0.58
CA LEU A 560 -40.95 -18.24 -0.75
C LEU A 560 -40.28 -19.29 0.19
N PRO A 561 -39.02 -19.15 0.62
CA PRO A 561 -38.42 -20.03 1.63
C PRO A 561 -38.89 -19.81 3.07
N SER A 562 -39.66 -18.76 3.36
CA SER A 562 -40.03 -18.36 4.72
C SER A 562 -40.83 -19.42 5.48
N ASN A 563 -40.61 -19.53 6.79
CA ASN A 563 -41.47 -20.23 7.74
C ASN A 563 -42.33 -19.31 8.64
N GLU A 564 -42.26 -17.99 8.43
CA GLU A 564 -43.06 -16.95 9.11
C GLU A 564 -42.83 -16.85 10.62
N GLY A 565 -41.55 -16.83 11.05
CA GLY A 565 -41.12 -16.72 12.45
C GLY A 565 -39.61 -16.75 12.69
N GLU A 566 -39.22 -17.03 13.93
CA GLU A 566 -37.88 -16.81 14.48
C GLU A 566 -37.02 -18.10 14.38
N TYR A 567 -36.65 -18.48 13.15
CA TYR A 567 -36.00 -19.77 12.84
C TYR A 567 -34.47 -19.70 12.75
N PHE A 568 -33.82 -20.61 13.48
CA PHE A 568 -32.42 -21.02 13.36
C PHE A 568 -32.34 -22.43 12.74
N TYR A 569 -31.37 -22.65 11.85
CA TYR A 569 -31.15 -23.91 11.16
C TYR A 569 -29.71 -24.37 11.40
N ALA A 570 -29.50 -25.65 11.73
CA ALA A 570 -28.18 -26.15 12.08
C ALA A 570 -27.85 -27.56 11.61
N PHE A 571 -26.54 -27.79 11.50
CA PHE A 571 -25.91 -29.08 11.26
C PHE A 571 -26.26 -30.12 12.34
N VAL A 572 -26.18 -31.38 11.93
CA VAL A 572 -26.33 -32.56 12.80
C VAL A 572 -25.01 -33.33 12.89
N PRO A 573 -24.80 -34.16 13.94
CA PRO A 573 -23.74 -35.16 13.89
C PRO A 573 -23.98 -36.13 12.73
N ASN A 574 -22.91 -36.55 12.08
CA ASN A 574 -22.97 -37.48 10.95
C ASN A 574 -21.72 -38.37 10.95
N PRO A 575 -21.74 -39.50 11.68
CA PRO A 575 -20.58 -40.38 11.85
C PRO A 575 -20.18 -41.14 10.57
N ASN A 576 -21.04 -41.11 9.53
CA ASN A 576 -20.83 -41.80 8.26
C ASN A 576 -20.33 -40.86 7.15
N ALA A 577 -20.10 -39.57 7.43
CA ALA A 577 -19.65 -38.60 6.44
C ALA A 577 -18.11 -38.46 6.38
N THR A 578 -17.65 -37.83 5.31
CA THR A 578 -16.25 -37.44 5.09
C THR A 578 -16.15 -35.94 4.87
N GLY A 579 -14.94 -35.37 4.96
CA GLY A 579 -14.70 -33.93 4.78
C GLY A 579 -15.43 -33.07 5.83
N ASN A 580 -15.82 -31.84 5.43
CA ASN A 580 -16.43 -30.85 6.32
C ASN A 580 -17.74 -31.33 6.99
N SER A 581 -18.46 -32.26 6.34
CA SER A 581 -19.73 -32.80 6.80
C SER A 581 -19.57 -33.91 7.87
N ASN A 582 -18.35 -34.39 8.12
CA ASN A 582 -18.04 -35.35 9.18
C ASN A 582 -18.04 -34.65 10.56
N TRP A 583 -18.99 -35.04 11.40
CA TRP A 583 -19.19 -34.50 12.73
C TRP A 583 -19.47 -35.62 13.72
N SER A 584 -18.60 -35.78 14.71
CA SER A 584 -18.89 -36.64 15.86
C SER A 584 -19.96 -35.99 16.75
N LEU A 585 -20.64 -36.80 17.57
CA LEU A 585 -21.57 -36.26 18.57
C LEU A 585 -20.87 -35.29 19.54
N VAL A 586 -19.62 -35.60 19.89
CA VAL A 586 -18.79 -34.79 20.80
C VAL A 586 -18.48 -33.43 20.19
N ASP A 587 -18.02 -33.39 18.94
CA ASP A 587 -17.73 -32.13 18.24
C ASP A 587 -19.00 -31.30 18.02
N TRP A 588 -20.09 -31.95 17.60
CA TRP A 588 -21.38 -31.27 17.42
C TRP A 588 -21.85 -30.62 18.73
N ARG A 589 -21.89 -31.38 19.83
CA ARG A 589 -22.28 -30.88 21.17
C ARG A 589 -21.35 -29.77 21.68
N HIS A 590 -20.09 -29.78 21.22
CA HIS A 590 -19.09 -28.77 21.55
C HIS A 590 -19.28 -27.44 20.79
N TYR A 591 -19.64 -27.44 19.50
CA TYR A 591 -19.83 -26.18 18.74
C TYR A 591 -21.28 -25.68 18.68
N VAL A 592 -22.28 -26.57 18.77
CA VAL A 592 -23.69 -26.24 18.52
C VAL A 592 -24.25 -25.21 19.50
N ARG A 593 -23.78 -25.20 20.76
CA ARG A 593 -24.26 -24.31 21.82
C ARG A 593 -23.85 -22.86 21.56
N GLY A 594 -22.57 -22.60 21.30
CA GLY A 594 -22.09 -21.28 20.86
C GLY A 594 -22.78 -20.83 19.56
N THR A 595 -22.85 -21.72 18.56
CA THR A 595 -23.51 -21.45 17.27
C THR A 595 -24.96 -21.00 17.43
N LEU A 596 -25.73 -21.69 18.28
CA LEU A 596 -27.16 -21.41 18.51
C LEU A 596 -27.38 -20.03 19.15
N LEU A 597 -26.53 -19.61 20.10
CA LEU A 597 -26.62 -18.28 20.71
C LEU A 597 -26.16 -17.16 19.76
N HIS A 598 -25.12 -17.42 18.95
CA HIS A 598 -24.64 -16.52 17.90
C HIS A 598 -25.71 -16.23 16.84
N GLU A 599 -26.29 -17.29 16.25
CA GLU A 599 -27.33 -17.13 15.23
C GLU A 599 -28.61 -16.50 15.78
N PHE A 600 -29.06 -16.86 17.00
CA PHE A 600 -30.23 -16.20 17.58
C PHE A 600 -29.99 -14.72 17.90
N LYS A 601 -28.75 -14.25 18.09
CA LYS A 601 -28.50 -12.80 18.11
C LYS A 601 -28.80 -12.17 16.75
N HIS A 602 -28.40 -12.78 15.63
CA HIS A 602 -28.77 -12.24 14.31
C HIS A 602 -30.31 -12.15 14.13
N VAL A 603 -31.08 -13.10 14.70
CA VAL A 603 -32.56 -13.01 14.76
C VAL A 603 -33.02 -11.79 15.57
N VAL A 604 -32.41 -11.49 16.72
CA VAL A 604 -32.67 -10.25 17.49
C VAL A 604 -32.47 -9.01 16.60
N MET A 605 -31.35 -8.92 15.87
CA MET A 605 -31.13 -7.75 15.00
C MET A 605 -32.17 -7.66 13.88
N PHE A 606 -32.50 -8.78 13.21
CA PHE A 606 -33.51 -8.77 12.16
C PHE A 606 -34.87 -8.30 12.70
N ALA A 607 -35.34 -8.88 13.82
CA ALA A 607 -36.62 -8.55 14.42
C ALA A 607 -36.69 -7.09 14.89
N GLU A 608 -35.67 -6.62 15.62
CA GLU A 608 -35.65 -5.26 16.18
C GLU A 608 -35.48 -4.17 15.10
N ARG A 609 -34.84 -4.48 13.96
CA ARG A 609 -34.77 -3.57 12.79
C ARG A 609 -36.07 -3.51 12.02
N ILE A 610 -36.74 -4.65 11.83
CA ILE A 610 -38.05 -4.70 11.17
C ILE A 610 -39.09 -3.99 12.03
N ASP A 611 -39.13 -4.23 13.35
CA ASP A 611 -40.11 -3.59 14.24
C ASP A 611 -39.94 -2.07 14.37
N ARG A 612 -38.74 -1.52 14.15
CA ARG A 612 -38.50 -0.07 14.13
C ARG A 612 -38.69 0.57 12.75
N ASP A 613 -39.09 -0.20 11.74
CA ASP A 613 -39.16 0.25 10.34
C ASP A 613 -37.83 0.95 9.96
N ALA A 614 -36.71 0.27 10.23
CA ALA A 614 -35.37 0.82 10.10
C ALA A 614 -34.97 1.07 8.64
N ASN A 615 -34.38 2.24 8.36
CA ASN A 615 -33.95 2.63 7.02
C ASN A 615 -32.89 1.70 6.40
N PHE A 616 -32.22 0.89 7.22
CA PHE A 616 -31.25 -0.10 6.78
C PHE A 616 -30.91 -1.15 7.86
N ALA A 617 -30.42 -2.29 7.38
CA ALA A 617 -29.75 -3.28 8.23
C ALA A 617 -28.34 -2.79 8.65
N GLU A 618 -27.81 -3.41 9.71
CA GLU A 618 -26.50 -3.10 10.29
C GLU A 618 -25.34 -3.43 9.33
N GLU A 619 -24.17 -2.85 9.53
CA GLU A 619 -22.97 -3.21 8.78
C GLU A 619 -22.43 -4.54 9.26
N GLY A 620 -22.15 -5.46 8.34
CA GLY A 620 -21.87 -6.87 8.67
C GLY A 620 -20.70 -7.09 9.64
N TRP A 621 -19.71 -6.19 9.68
CA TRP A 621 -18.60 -6.28 10.63
C TRP A 621 -19.03 -5.97 12.08
N LEU A 622 -19.96 -5.02 12.29
CA LEU A 622 -20.48 -4.66 13.61
C LEU A 622 -21.57 -5.63 14.05
N GLU A 623 -22.38 -6.10 13.10
CA GLU A 623 -23.38 -7.14 13.34
C GLU A 623 -22.74 -8.45 13.80
N GLU A 624 -21.69 -8.89 13.10
CA GLU A 624 -20.88 -10.05 13.47
C GLU A 624 -20.18 -9.84 14.81
N ALA A 625 -19.53 -8.69 15.02
CA ALA A 625 -18.86 -8.36 16.29
C ALA A 625 -19.79 -8.46 17.51
N THR A 626 -21.01 -7.91 17.38
CA THR A 626 -22.00 -7.94 18.46
C THR A 626 -22.69 -9.30 18.58
N ALA A 627 -22.68 -10.15 17.55
CA ALA A 627 -23.10 -11.54 17.66
C ALA A 627 -22.08 -12.36 18.48
N GLN A 628 -20.78 -12.15 18.23
CA GLN A 628 -19.72 -12.75 19.05
C GLN A 628 -19.62 -12.18 20.48
N GLN A 629 -20.21 -11.02 20.74
CA GLN A 629 -20.43 -10.57 22.13
C GLN A 629 -21.56 -11.33 22.83
N ALA A 630 -22.56 -11.88 22.12
CA ALA A 630 -23.62 -12.68 22.74
C ALA A 630 -23.07 -14.02 23.26
N THR A 631 -22.26 -14.70 22.46
CA THR A 631 -21.52 -15.91 22.87
C THR A 631 -20.53 -15.60 24.00
N GLU A 632 -19.81 -14.48 23.94
CA GLU A 632 -18.92 -14.03 25.01
C GLU A 632 -19.62 -13.79 26.36
N LEU A 633 -20.79 -13.13 26.38
CA LEU A 633 -21.53 -12.87 27.62
C LEU A 633 -21.94 -14.17 28.33
N TRP A 634 -22.29 -15.20 27.56
CA TRP A 634 -22.52 -16.55 28.08
C TRP A 634 -21.21 -17.26 28.49
N ALA A 635 -20.14 -17.14 27.70
CA ALA A 635 -18.83 -17.73 27.99
C ALA A 635 -18.31 -17.33 29.38
N ARG A 636 -18.49 -16.05 29.76
CA ARG A 636 -18.13 -15.52 31.09
C ARG A 636 -18.75 -16.28 32.27
N LYS A 637 -19.96 -16.83 32.11
CA LYS A 637 -20.62 -17.69 33.12
C LYS A 637 -19.85 -18.98 33.32
N LEU A 638 -19.44 -19.61 32.21
CA LEU A 638 -18.64 -20.84 32.19
C LEU A 638 -17.25 -20.61 32.81
N TYR A 639 -16.66 -19.44 32.56
CA TYR A 639 -15.34 -19.04 33.07
C TYR A 639 -15.41 -18.55 34.54
N SER A 640 -16.09 -19.30 35.41
CA SER A 640 -16.27 -18.97 36.84
C SER A 640 -17.06 -17.67 37.12
N ASN A 641 -18.07 -17.34 36.30
CA ASN A 641 -18.92 -16.15 36.43
C ASN A 641 -18.14 -14.82 36.45
N LYS A 642 -17.19 -14.65 35.52
CA LYS A 642 -16.35 -13.45 35.41
C LYS A 642 -17.17 -12.23 34.98
N PRO A 643 -17.15 -11.11 35.71
CA PRO A 643 -17.88 -9.90 35.34
C PRO A 643 -17.20 -9.16 34.17
N GLN A 644 -17.87 -8.14 33.64
CA GLN A 644 -17.24 -7.19 32.72
C GLN A 644 -15.94 -6.62 33.31
N ARG A 645 -14.93 -6.37 32.47
CA ARG A 645 -13.64 -5.73 32.83
C ARG A 645 -12.74 -6.54 33.78
N SER A 646 -12.82 -7.87 33.78
CA SER A 646 -12.15 -8.73 34.78
C SER A 646 -10.80 -9.35 34.37
N ASP A 647 -10.07 -8.81 33.38
CA ASP A 647 -8.74 -9.30 32.95
C ASP A 647 -8.69 -10.83 32.69
N ILE A 648 -9.68 -11.39 32.00
CA ILE A 648 -9.87 -12.86 31.89
C ILE A 648 -8.65 -13.52 31.21
N ARG A 649 -8.19 -14.61 31.80
CA ARG A 649 -6.95 -15.33 31.47
C ARG A 649 -7.20 -16.73 30.91
N TRP A 650 -6.15 -17.35 30.38
CA TRP A 650 -6.18 -18.72 29.88
C TRP A 650 -6.75 -19.73 30.90
N SER A 651 -6.28 -19.61 32.14
CA SER A 651 -6.65 -20.48 33.27
C SER A 651 -8.03 -20.22 33.87
N ASP A 652 -8.72 -19.13 33.50
CA ASP A 652 -10.05 -18.82 34.03
C ASP A 652 -11.16 -19.67 33.38
N GLY A 653 -10.85 -20.33 32.26
CA GLY A 653 -11.72 -21.29 31.60
C GLY A 653 -11.54 -21.39 30.08
N ILE A 654 -10.88 -20.41 29.45
CA ILE A 654 -10.60 -20.35 27.99
C ILE A 654 -9.90 -21.63 27.47
N ILE A 655 -9.12 -22.30 28.31
CA ILE A 655 -8.54 -23.61 27.99
C ILE A 655 -9.58 -24.65 27.57
N CYS A 656 -10.79 -24.63 28.15
CA CYS A 656 -11.83 -25.62 27.91
C CYS A 656 -12.50 -25.53 26.53
N ASP A 657 -12.48 -24.37 25.87
CA ASP A 657 -12.92 -24.22 24.47
C ASP A 657 -12.11 -25.09 23.50
N TYR A 658 -10.87 -25.41 23.85
CA TYR A 658 -9.99 -26.24 23.01
C TYR A 658 -10.03 -27.73 23.40
N VAL A 659 -10.64 -28.09 24.53
CA VAL A 659 -10.68 -29.47 25.06
C VAL A 659 -11.82 -30.27 24.44
N ARG A 660 -11.63 -31.58 24.25
CA ARG A 660 -12.66 -32.53 23.75
C ARG A 660 -12.68 -33.79 24.62
N PRO A 661 -13.85 -34.25 25.13
CA PRO A 661 -13.96 -35.52 25.84
C PRO A 661 -13.39 -36.68 25.00
N PRO A 662 -12.69 -37.66 25.60
CA PRO A 662 -12.50 -37.89 27.04
C PRO A 662 -11.29 -37.16 27.67
N ASP A 663 -10.73 -36.13 27.03
CA ASP A 663 -9.58 -35.40 27.58
C ASP A 663 -9.95 -34.66 28.89
N SER A 664 -9.45 -35.21 30.00
CA SER A 664 -9.71 -34.75 31.37
C SER A 664 -8.54 -33.98 31.98
N ARG A 665 -7.43 -33.78 31.23
CA ARG A 665 -6.17 -33.18 31.73
C ARG A 665 -6.33 -31.81 32.39
N PHE A 666 -7.40 -31.10 32.06
CA PHE A 666 -7.65 -29.72 32.47
C PHE A 666 -8.92 -29.55 33.33
N GLY A 667 -9.55 -30.66 33.78
CA GLY A 667 -10.73 -30.62 34.67
C GLY A 667 -12.04 -30.14 34.01
N CYS A 668 -12.02 -29.80 32.72
CA CYS A 668 -13.18 -29.35 31.95
C CYS A 668 -14.29 -30.41 31.96
N THR A 669 -15.33 -30.17 32.78
CA THR A 669 -16.38 -31.18 33.05
C THR A 669 -17.44 -31.25 31.94
N ASP A 670 -17.69 -30.14 31.24
CA ASP A 670 -18.44 -30.10 29.98
C ASP A 670 -17.85 -29.00 29.06
N PRO A 671 -16.77 -29.30 28.30
CA PRO A 671 -16.11 -28.32 27.44
C PRO A 671 -16.97 -27.97 26.22
N VAL A 672 -17.01 -26.68 25.89
CA VAL A 672 -17.81 -26.10 24.80
C VAL A 672 -17.05 -24.96 24.13
N GLU A 673 -17.26 -24.75 22.84
CA GLU A 673 -16.70 -23.59 22.14
C GLU A 673 -17.64 -22.42 22.35
N ALA A 674 -17.14 -21.39 23.01
CA ALA A 674 -17.88 -20.18 23.31
C ALA A 674 -17.16 -18.94 22.76
N ILE A 675 -15.83 -18.83 22.92
CA ILE A 675 -15.01 -17.79 22.26
C ILE A 675 -13.62 -18.25 21.78
N GLY A 676 -13.28 -19.54 21.85
CA GLY A 676 -12.00 -20.08 21.38
C GLY A 676 -11.67 -19.70 19.93
N HIS A 677 -12.66 -19.70 19.04
CA HIS A 677 -12.48 -19.23 17.67
C HIS A 677 -12.21 -17.72 17.59
N HIS A 678 -12.82 -16.86 18.41
CA HIS A 678 -12.57 -15.41 18.39
C HIS A 678 -11.12 -15.12 18.74
N MET A 679 -10.55 -15.83 19.71
CA MET A 679 -9.13 -15.76 20.03
C MET A 679 -8.27 -16.25 18.85
N GLY A 680 -8.65 -17.34 18.16
CA GLY A 680 -7.97 -17.81 16.95
C GLY A 680 -8.02 -16.83 15.76
N PHE A 681 -9.13 -16.11 15.58
CA PHE A 681 -9.27 -15.07 14.56
C PHE A 681 -8.57 -13.76 14.94
N LEU A 682 -8.60 -13.37 16.22
CA LEU A 682 -7.87 -12.21 16.75
C LEU A 682 -6.36 -12.42 16.67
N TYR A 683 -5.88 -13.62 16.98
CA TYR A 683 -4.49 -14.03 16.74
C TYR A 683 -4.10 -13.85 15.26
N ARG A 684 -4.95 -14.31 14.33
CA ARG A 684 -4.73 -14.15 12.87
C ARG A 684 -4.74 -12.68 12.44
N HIS A 685 -5.61 -11.84 13.04
CA HIS A 685 -5.58 -10.39 12.84
C HIS A 685 -4.26 -9.78 13.33
N TYR A 686 -3.89 -10.04 14.59
CA TYR A 686 -2.69 -9.52 15.22
C TYR A 686 -1.40 -9.94 14.50
N ASN A 687 -1.31 -11.19 14.03
CA ASN A 687 -0.18 -11.66 13.23
C ASN A 687 -0.04 -10.95 11.86
N ALA A 688 -1.04 -10.18 11.43
CA ALA A 688 -1.10 -9.46 10.17
C ALA A 688 -1.72 -8.04 10.33
N ASN A 689 -1.54 -7.39 11.49
CA ASN A 689 -2.30 -6.20 11.88
C ASN A 689 -2.19 -5.01 10.89
N GLU A 690 -1.07 -4.92 10.18
CA GLU A 690 -0.82 -3.88 9.18
C GLU A 690 -1.55 -4.10 7.84
N SER A 691 -1.95 -5.33 7.51
CA SER A 691 -2.63 -5.69 6.25
C SER A 691 -4.09 -6.11 6.44
N LYS A 692 -4.58 -6.10 7.68
CA LYS A 692 -5.93 -6.48 8.08
C LYS A 692 -6.71 -5.28 8.63
N SER A 693 -8.03 -5.38 8.59
CA SER A 693 -8.97 -4.32 8.97
C SER A 693 -10.07 -4.87 9.85
N ILE A 694 -10.48 -4.12 10.88
CA ILE A 694 -11.59 -4.46 11.77
C ILE A 694 -12.98 -4.16 11.17
N ILE A 695 -13.04 -3.57 9.98
CA ILE A 695 -14.28 -3.22 9.26
C ILE A 695 -14.43 -3.92 7.90
N ASN A 696 -13.54 -4.86 7.58
CA ASN A 696 -13.58 -5.61 6.31
C ASN A 696 -14.43 -6.88 6.43
N SER A 697 -15.74 -6.78 6.21
CA SER A 697 -16.68 -7.92 6.24
C SER A 697 -16.38 -9.05 5.23
N SER A 698 -15.40 -8.89 4.32
CA SER A 698 -14.94 -9.94 3.40
C SER A 698 -13.73 -10.73 3.92
N ASP A 699 -13.24 -10.46 5.13
CA ASP A 699 -12.05 -11.08 5.71
C ASP A 699 -12.40 -11.81 7.01
N ASN A 700 -12.17 -13.12 7.07
CA ASN A 700 -12.54 -13.97 8.20
C ASN A 700 -11.91 -13.56 9.55
N VAL A 701 -10.96 -12.62 9.59
CA VAL A 701 -10.42 -12.13 10.88
C VAL A 701 -11.41 -11.26 11.68
N ILE A 702 -12.49 -10.75 11.08
CA ILE A 702 -13.52 -9.94 11.76
C ILE A 702 -14.10 -10.62 13.02
N TYR A 703 -14.28 -11.94 12.97
CA TYR A 703 -14.79 -12.80 14.04
C TYR A 703 -13.99 -12.66 15.35
N GLY A 704 -12.73 -12.23 15.27
CA GLY A 704 -11.92 -11.88 16.44
C GLY A 704 -11.61 -10.39 16.54
N SER A 705 -11.30 -9.71 15.42
CA SER A 705 -10.84 -8.33 15.45
C SER A 705 -11.95 -7.29 15.61
N SER A 706 -13.08 -7.49 14.94
CA SER A 706 -14.28 -6.66 15.10
C SER A 706 -14.93 -6.94 16.47
N TRP A 707 -14.97 -8.21 16.90
CA TRP A 707 -15.37 -8.59 18.27
C TRP A 707 -14.54 -7.87 19.33
N SER A 708 -13.21 -7.99 19.29
CA SER A 708 -12.30 -7.35 20.24
C SER A 708 -12.47 -5.83 20.29
N PHE A 709 -12.71 -5.20 19.13
CA PHE A 709 -13.02 -3.78 19.05
C PHE A 709 -14.36 -3.41 19.70
N ALA A 710 -15.46 -4.11 19.35
CA ALA A 710 -16.77 -3.85 19.93
C ALA A 710 -16.80 -4.10 21.45
N ARG A 711 -16.05 -5.12 21.91
CA ARG A 711 -15.80 -5.40 23.33
C ARG A 711 -15.05 -4.25 24.02
N TRP A 712 -13.96 -3.77 23.43
CA TRP A 712 -13.22 -2.63 23.95
C TRP A 712 -14.07 -1.34 23.99
N VAL A 713 -14.88 -1.08 22.95
CA VAL A 713 -15.84 0.03 22.94
C VAL A 713 -16.86 -0.12 24.09
N THR A 714 -17.42 -1.31 24.28
CA THR A 714 -18.39 -1.58 25.35
C THR A 714 -17.77 -1.45 26.75
N ASP A 715 -16.51 -1.85 26.92
CA ASP A 715 -15.76 -1.68 28.18
C ASP A 715 -15.37 -0.23 28.46
N THR A 716 -15.12 0.57 27.42
CA THR A 716 -14.63 1.93 27.56
C THR A 716 -15.76 2.97 27.62
N TYR A 717 -16.87 2.73 26.92
CA TYR A 717 -17.96 3.69 26.74
C TYR A 717 -19.35 3.15 27.10
N GLY A 718 -19.52 1.83 27.26
CA GLY A 718 -20.83 1.20 27.55
C GLY A 718 -21.34 1.36 29.00
N GLY A 719 -20.64 2.11 29.85
CA GLY A 719 -21.07 2.36 31.23
C GLY A 719 -21.04 1.10 32.12
N ALA A 720 -21.95 1.05 33.10
CA ALA A 720 -22.09 -0.07 34.03
C ALA A 720 -23.11 -1.13 33.59
N ASP A 721 -24.05 -0.76 32.72
CA ASP A 721 -25.02 -1.67 32.10
C ASP A 721 -24.62 -1.91 30.65
N GLU A 722 -23.76 -2.92 30.43
CA GLU A 722 -23.33 -3.28 29.07
C GLU A 722 -24.49 -3.77 28.19
N GLY A 723 -25.57 -4.29 28.78
CA GLY A 723 -26.79 -4.70 28.07
C GLY A 723 -27.60 -3.52 27.55
N ALA A 724 -27.70 -2.41 28.30
CA ALA A 724 -28.29 -1.17 27.80
C ALA A 724 -27.49 -0.59 26.62
N PHE A 725 -26.16 -0.61 26.69
CA PHE A 725 -25.31 -0.13 25.60
C PHE A 725 -25.45 -1.00 24.34
N LEU A 726 -25.28 -2.33 24.47
CA LEU A 726 -25.35 -3.26 23.33
C LEU A 726 -26.72 -3.23 22.65
N ARG A 727 -27.81 -3.17 23.43
CA ARG A 727 -29.17 -2.94 22.95
C ARG A 727 -29.30 -1.66 22.13
N SER A 728 -28.68 -0.56 22.57
CA SER A 728 -28.76 0.74 21.87
C SER A 728 -28.12 0.75 20.48
N LEU A 729 -27.23 -0.21 20.18
CA LEU A 729 -26.67 -0.41 18.84
C LEU A 729 -27.65 -1.13 17.91
N VAL A 730 -28.46 -2.04 18.45
CA VAL A 730 -29.41 -2.84 17.67
C VAL A 730 -30.73 -2.09 17.45
N GLN A 731 -31.34 -1.60 18.54
CA GLN A 731 -32.68 -1.02 18.62
C GLN A 731 -32.79 0.42 18.08
N GLN A 732 -32.41 0.64 16.83
CA GLN A 732 -32.37 1.98 16.22
C GLN A 732 -32.86 1.97 14.76
N GLN A 733 -33.18 3.15 14.21
CA GLN A 733 -33.81 3.32 12.90
C GLN A 733 -32.93 3.99 11.81
N ASN A 734 -31.93 4.79 12.18
CA ASN A 734 -31.32 5.85 11.35
C ASN A 734 -29.77 5.95 11.34
N ASP A 735 -29.02 5.11 12.07
CA ASP A 735 -27.55 5.09 12.07
C ASP A 735 -26.97 3.66 12.03
N ARG A 736 -25.82 3.43 11.37
CA ARG A 736 -25.18 2.09 11.35
C ARG A 736 -23.66 2.16 11.39
N GLY A 737 -23.04 1.03 11.69
CA GLY A 737 -21.61 0.81 11.73
C GLY A 737 -20.90 1.87 12.54
N ILE A 738 -19.96 2.54 11.88
CA ILE A 738 -19.17 3.63 12.47
C ILE A 738 -20.07 4.76 13.00
N THR A 739 -21.13 5.14 12.27
CA THR A 739 -22.03 6.24 12.66
C THR A 739 -22.83 5.89 13.92
N ASN A 740 -23.32 4.65 14.03
CA ASN A 740 -24.03 4.13 15.19
C ASN A 740 -23.12 4.18 16.44
N LEU A 741 -21.90 3.65 16.33
CA LEU A 741 -20.91 3.74 17.42
C LEU A 741 -20.58 5.18 17.81
N GLN A 742 -20.37 6.09 16.85
CA GLN A 742 -20.12 7.50 17.14
C GLN A 742 -21.29 8.14 17.92
N ASN A 743 -22.53 7.84 17.52
CA ASN A 743 -23.73 8.38 18.15
C ASN A 743 -24.01 7.79 19.55
N ARG A 744 -23.65 6.53 19.83
CA ARG A 744 -23.81 5.93 21.19
C ARG A 744 -22.65 6.21 22.15
N THR A 745 -21.44 6.39 21.63
CA THR A 745 -20.24 6.69 22.47
C THR A 745 -20.01 8.19 22.66
N GLY A 746 -20.58 9.04 21.80
CA GLY A 746 -20.26 10.46 21.71
C GLY A 746 -18.83 10.73 21.21
N LYS A 747 -18.14 9.73 20.64
CA LYS A 747 -16.73 9.81 20.23
C LYS A 747 -16.57 9.88 18.71
N THR A 748 -15.39 10.31 18.27
CA THR A 748 -15.02 10.25 16.85
C THR A 748 -14.52 8.85 16.48
N TRP A 749 -14.66 8.48 15.21
CA TRP A 749 -14.06 7.23 14.70
C TRP A 749 -12.54 7.19 14.89
N ALA A 750 -11.85 8.32 14.76
CA ALA A 750 -10.42 8.44 15.02
C ALA A 750 -10.05 8.23 16.50
N GLU A 751 -10.88 8.69 17.44
CA GLU A 751 -10.68 8.43 18.88
C GLU A 751 -10.88 6.96 19.23
N MET A 752 -11.93 6.33 18.71
CA MET A 752 -12.16 4.90 18.92
C MET A 752 -11.05 4.05 18.29
N MET A 753 -10.68 4.31 17.03
CA MET A 753 -9.59 3.59 16.35
C MET A 753 -8.25 3.72 17.06
N GLY A 754 -7.87 4.95 17.46
CA GLY A 754 -6.54 5.21 18.01
C GLY A 754 -6.34 4.68 19.42
N TYR A 755 -7.35 4.76 20.29
CA TYR A 755 -7.25 4.12 21.60
C TYR A 755 -7.40 2.59 21.53
N PHE A 756 -8.21 2.05 20.61
CA PHE A 756 -8.25 0.61 20.38
C PHE A 756 -6.91 0.05 19.86
N SER A 757 -6.30 0.66 18.85
CA SER A 757 -5.00 0.18 18.33
C SER A 757 -3.93 0.20 19.41
N LEU A 758 -3.95 1.24 20.26
CA LEU A 758 -3.05 1.35 21.40
C LEU A 758 -3.33 0.27 22.45
N ALA A 759 -4.59 0.04 22.81
CA ALA A 759 -5.02 -1.00 23.74
C ALA A 759 -4.60 -2.40 23.26
N SER A 760 -4.83 -2.74 21.99
CA SER A 760 -4.34 -3.98 21.39
C SER A 760 -2.82 -4.13 21.49
N ALA A 761 -2.05 -3.11 21.13
CA ALA A 761 -0.59 -3.17 21.11
C ALA A 761 0.05 -3.21 22.51
N SER A 762 -0.53 -2.50 23.48
CA SER A 762 0.01 -2.33 24.83
C SER A 762 -0.64 -3.23 25.89
N ASP A 763 -1.53 -4.15 25.49
CA ASP A 763 -2.27 -5.02 26.39
C ASP A 763 -1.36 -5.78 27.37
N ASN A 764 -1.66 -5.70 28.67
CA ASN A 764 -0.88 -6.23 29.80
C ASN A 764 0.67 -6.14 29.60
N TYR A 765 1.18 -4.99 29.14
CA TYR A 765 2.57 -4.85 28.71
C TYR A 765 3.60 -5.27 29.80
N PRO A 766 4.62 -6.12 29.50
CA PRO A 766 5.46 -6.75 30.52
C PRO A 766 6.26 -5.76 31.39
N ALA A 767 5.98 -5.76 32.69
CA ALA A 767 6.55 -4.86 33.70
C ALA A 767 6.43 -3.37 33.34
N GLY A 768 5.41 -2.99 32.56
CA GLY A 768 5.00 -1.60 32.39
C GLY A 768 3.80 -1.26 33.26
N THR A 769 3.53 0.04 33.41
CA THR A 769 2.28 0.54 34.01
C THR A 769 1.47 1.22 32.92
N ILE A 770 0.15 1.04 32.92
CA ILE A 770 -0.81 1.77 32.07
C ILE A 770 -1.97 2.19 32.96
N THR A 771 -2.09 3.49 33.21
CA THR A 771 -3.13 4.08 34.08
C THR A 771 -4.36 4.50 33.29
N ASP A 772 -4.21 4.82 32.00
CA ASP A 772 -5.31 5.14 31.11
C ASP A 772 -6.11 3.86 30.73
N PRO A 773 -7.39 3.71 31.15
CA PRO A 773 -8.17 2.51 30.87
C PRO A 773 -8.52 2.38 29.38
N ARG A 774 -8.44 3.47 28.59
CA ARG A 774 -8.68 3.44 27.14
C ARG A 774 -7.54 2.73 26.39
N ALA A 775 -6.33 2.75 26.94
CA ALA A 775 -5.13 2.13 26.38
C ALA A 775 -4.93 0.67 26.86
N ARG A 776 -6.01 -0.03 27.22
CA ARG A 776 -6.00 -1.41 27.73
C ARG A 776 -7.19 -2.20 27.20
N LEU A 777 -7.02 -3.51 27.01
CA LEU A 777 -8.17 -4.41 26.96
C LEU A 777 -8.57 -4.70 28.41
N GLN A 778 -9.84 -4.50 28.75
CA GLN A 778 -10.29 -4.52 30.15
C GLN A 778 -10.88 -5.88 30.54
N SER A 779 -11.71 -6.48 29.69
CA SER A 779 -12.27 -7.82 29.94
C SER A 779 -11.30 -8.97 29.64
N TRP A 780 -10.23 -8.77 28.86
CA TRP A 780 -9.43 -9.85 28.28
C TRP A 780 -7.93 -9.60 28.41
N ASN A 781 -7.21 -10.56 28.98
CA ASN A 781 -5.75 -10.55 29.06
C ASN A 781 -5.16 -11.28 27.85
N THR A 782 -5.10 -10.60 26.70
CA THR A 782 -4.76 -11.27 25.43
C THR A 782 -3.31 -11.73 25.39
N ARG A 783 -2.43 -11.10 26.18
CA ARG A 783 -1.02 -11.49 26.30
C ARG A 783 -0.85 -12.83 27.02
N ASP A 784 -1.58 -13.07 28.12
CA ASP A 784 -1.60 -14.38 28.78
C ASP A 784 -2.24 -15.45 27.88
N ILE A 785 -3.39 -15.13 27.28
CA ILE A 785 -4.13 -16.08 26.43
C ILE A 785 -3.27 -16.52 25.23
N PHE A 786 -2.67 -15.61 24.47
CA PHE A 786 -1.85 -15.98 23.32
C PHE A 786 -0.53 -16.66 23.71
N ALA A 787 0.08 -16.30 24.85
CA ALA A 787 1.25 -17.02 25.35
C ALA A 787 0.92 -18.48 25.68
N ASN A 788 -0.21 -18.74 26.34
CA ASN A 788 -0.62 -20.10 26.69
C ASN A 788 -1.16 -20.91 25.50
N MET A 789 -1.89 -20.28 24.56
CA MET A 789 -2.26 -20.89 23.28
C MET A 789 -1.01 -21.34 22.51
N SER A 790 0.01 -20.48 22.44
CA SER A 790 1.29 -20.77 21.78
C SER A 790 2.07 -21.88 22.48
N ALA A 791 2.11 -21.85 23.82
CA ALA A 791 2.75 -22.89 24.61
C ALA A 791 2.06 -24.26 24.49
N SER A 792 0.72 -24.31 24.41
CA SER A 792 -0.06 -25.53 24.69
C SER A 792 -0.76 -26.17 23.48
N LEU A 793 -1.16 -25.41 22.46
CA LEU A 793 -2.01 -25.94 21.36
C LEU A 793 -1.16 -26.43 20.17
N ARG A 794 -1.53 -27.60 19.62
CA ARG A 794 -0.75 -28.30 18.58
C ARG A 794 -1.66 -28.95 17.55
N PHE A 795 -1.30 -28.91 16.28
CA PHE A 795 -1.96 -29.74 15.27
C PHE A 795 -1.62 -31.22 15.48
N GLY A 796 -2.34 -32.13 14.79
CA GLY A 796 -2.16 -33.58 14.93
C GLY A 796 -0.79 -34.11 14.49
N ASP A 797 0.01 -33.31 13.77
CA ASP A 797 1.40 -33.60 13.41
C ASP A 797 2.42 -33.14 14.47
N GLY A 798 1.95 -32.53 15.57
CA GLY A 798 2.79 -31.98 16.63
C GLY A 798 3.31 -30.56 16.38
N SER A 799 3.00 -29.93 15.24
CA SER A 799 3.36 -28.53 14.97
C SER A 799 2.52 -27.53 15.80
N SER A 800 3.05 -26.32 16.05
CA SER A 800 2.32 -25.32 16.83
C SER A 800 1.21 -24.65 16.03
N ALA A 801 -0.02 -24.71 16.55
CA ALA A 801 -1.16 -24.01 15.97
C ALA A 801 -1.03 -22.47 16.07
N PHE A 802 -0.29 -22.00 17.07
CA PHE A 802 -0.10 -20.58 17.36
C PHE A 802 1.41 -20.31 17.58
N PRO A 803 2.22 -20.15 16.50
CA PRO A 803 3.69 -20.16 16.60
C PRO A 803 4.34 -18.94 17.29
N LYS A 804 3.57 -17.92 17.72
CA LYS A 804 4.06 -16.74 18.45
C LYS A 804 3.33 -16.60 19.81
N PRO A 805 4.02 -16.44 20.94
CA PRO A 805 3.36 -16.13 22.22
C PRO A 805 2.82 -14.68 22.28
N TRP A 806 3.30 -13.80 21.39
CA TRP A 806 2.72 -12.48 21.15
C TRP A 806 2.57 -12.28 19.63
N PRO A 807 1.34 -12.32 19.07
CA PRO A 807 1.16 -12.32 17.63
C PRO A 807 1.39 -10.96 16.96
N ILE A 808 1.07 -9.84 17.64
CA ILE A 808 1.14 -8.48 17.06
C ILE A 808 2.53 -8.21 16.48
N ASN A 809 2.58 -7.68 15.26
CA ASN A 809 3.81 -7.20 14.63
C ASN A 809 4.27 -5.87 15.24
N MET A 810 4.70 -5.91 16.51
CA MET A 810 5.21 -4.75 17.24
C MET A 810 6.68 -4.52 16.87
N ARG A 811 6.92 -3.51 16.05
CA ARG A 811 8.23 -3.19 15.49
C ARG A 811 9.13 -2.49 16.53
N ALA A 812 10.15 -3.16 17.03
CA ALA A 812 11.11 -2.55 17.95
C ALA A 812 12.01 -1.53 17.24
N VAL A 813 12.08 -0.31 17.77
CA VAL A 813 12.93 0.80 17.30
C VAL A 813 13.58 1.52 18.48
N SER A 814 14.71 2.18 18.23
CA SER A 814 15.35 3.06 19.21
C SER A 814 15.18 4.52 18.81
N PHE A 815 14.96 5.39 19.79
CA PHE A 815 14.92 6.83 19.52
C PHE A 815 16.18 7.31 18.79
N GLY A 816 16.00 8.17 17.79
CA GLY A 816 17.04 8.59 16.84
C GLY A 816 17.34 7.61 15.69
N THR A 817 16.90 6.35 15.75
CA THR A 817 17.26 5.29 14.78
C THR A 817 16.02 4.67 14.13
N PHE A 818 15.58 5.29 13.02
CA PHE A 818 14.38 4.89 12.25
C PHE A 818 14.74 4.45 10.83
N PRO A 819 15.32 3.24 10.62
CA PRO A 819 15.63 2.73 9.29
C PRO A 819 14.34 2.48 8.50
N SER A 820 14.35 2.80 7.19
CA SER A 820 13.18 2.73 6.30
C SER A 820 12.46 1.38 6.29
N THR A 821 13.18 0.27 6.48
CA THR A 821 12.62 -1.09 6.58
C THR A 821 11.75 -1.32 7.82
N ILE A 822 11.93 -0.53 8.88
CA ILE A 822 11.19 -0.63 10.15
C ILE A 822 10.24 0.57 10.34
N SER A 823 10.47 1.70 9.68
CA SER A 823 9.59 2.87 9.72
C SER A 823 8.50 2.90 8.64
N ASN A 824 8.71 2.32 7.46
CA ASN A 824 7.74 2.39 6.36
C ASN A 824 6.55 1.43 6.55
N VAL A 825 5.35 1.93 6.23
CA VAL A 825 4.11 1.16 6.11
C VAL A 825 3.57 1.38 4.70
N PHE A 826 3.47 0.31 3.92
CA PHE A 826 3.22 0.39 2.47
C PHE A 826 1.74 0.28 2.07
N THR A 827 0.93 -0.45 2.85
CA THR A 827 -0.51 -0.66 2.57
C THR A 827 -1.27 -0.89 3.88
N LEU A 828 -1.65 0.18 4.59
CA LEU A 828 -2.49 0.09 5.79
C LEU A 828 -3.97 0.30 5.41
N PRO A 829 -4.86 -0.71 5.47
CA PRO A 829 -6.28 -0.56 5.11
C PRO A 829 -7.06 0.29 6.13
N GLY A 830 -8.21 0.83 5.73
CA GLY A 830 -9.11 1.55 6.65
C GLY A 830 -9.57 0.64 7.79
N GLY A 831 -9.49 1.09 9.04
CA GLY A 831 -9.71 0.23 10.21
C GLY A 831 -8.56 -0.74 10.54
N GLY A 832 -7.36 -0.51 10.00
CA GLY A 832 -6.13 -1.23 10.36
C GLY A 832 -5.13 -0.37 11.13
N PHE A 833 -4.14 -0.98 11.79
CA PHE A 833 -3.09 -0.27 12.54
C PHE A 833 -1.70 -0.93 12.43
N ALA A 834 -0.66 -0.11 12.47
CA ALA A 834 0.73 -0.51 12.65
C ALA A 834 1.21 -0.17 14.07
N ALA A 835 2.17 -0.92 14.62
CA ALA A 835 2.60 -0.81 16.01
C ALA A 835 4.13 -0.84 16.16
N TRP A 836 4.66 -0.03 17.06
CA TRP A 836 6.07 0.06 17.41
C TRP A 836 6.28 0.07 18.92
N GLU A 837 7.38 -0.52 19.37
CA GLU A 837 7.96 -0.22 20.68
C GLU A 837 9.16 0.70 20.47
N ILE A 838 9.14 1.89 21.09
CA ILE A 838 10.23 2.87 21.00
C ILE A 838 10.88 3.01 22.37
N SER A 839 12.17 2.68 22.47
CA SER A 839 12.91 2.70 23.74
C SER A 839 14.31 3.31 23.59
N GLY A 840 14.93 3.67 24.71
CA GLY A 840 16.34 4.10 24.74
C GLY A 840 16.72 5.02 25.91
N THR A 841 18.02 5.11 26.17
CA THR A 841 18.63 6.01 27.16
C THR A 841 18.72 7.44 26.64
N GLN A 842 17.57 8.13 26.55
CA GLN A 842 17.47 9.48 26.00
C GLN A 842 17.99 10.51 27.01
N THR A 843 19.15 11.11 26.73
CA THR A 843 19.69 12.27 27.49
C THR A 843 19.41 13.61 26.80
N THR A 844 18.97 13.59 25.55
CA THR A 844 18.58 14.77 24.76
C THR A 844 17.15 14.63 24.25
N PRO A 845 16.43 15.74 23.94
CA PRO A 845 15.07 15.68 23.40
C PRO A 845 15.01 14.83 22.13
N GLN A 846 13.91 14.12 21.94
CA GLN A 846 13.68 13.24 20.79
C GLN A 846 12.42 13.66 20.05
N ALA A 847 12.46 13.63 18.72
CA ALA A 847 11.31 13.92 17.88
C ALA A 847 10.77 12.65 17.23
N LEU A 848 9.45 12.58 17.08
CA LEU A 848 8.70 11.50 16.45
C LEU A 848 7.56 12.09 15.61
N GLY A 849 7.32 11.55 14.42
CA GLY A 849 6.18 11.94 13.60
C GLY A 849 5.92 11.01 12.43
N ILE A 850 4.83 11.26 11.72
CA ILE A 850 4.43 10.55 10.51
C ILE A 850 4.66 11.44 9.30
N ARG A 851 5.03 10.86 8.15
CA ARG A 851 5.12 11.55 6.86
C ARG A 851 4.66 10.65 5.72
N GLY A 852 4.29 11.24 4.58
CA GLY A 852 4.16 10.50 3.32
C GLY A 852 5.45 9.77 2.95
N ILE A 853 5.35 8.63 2.24
CA ILE A 853 6.49 7.71 2.05
C ILE A 853 7.63 8.30 1.18
N THR A 854 7.33 9.32 0.37
CA THR A 854 8.30 10.12 -0.42
C THR A 854 8.83 11.36 0.33
N GLY A 855 8.48 11.51 1.62
CA GLY A 855 8.52 12.79 2.33
C GLY A 855 7.19 13.54 2.18
N GLY A 856 7.08 14.72 2.80
CA GLY A 856 5.86 15.54 2.76
C GLY A 856 4.92 15.36 3.96
N THR A 857 3.65 15.71 3.73
CA THR A 857 2.52 15.65 4.69
C THR A 857 2.13 14.20 5.02
N PRO A 858 1.64 13.90 6.23
CA PRO A 858 0.90 12.65 6.49
C PRO A 858 -0.33 12.48 5.57
N PRO A 859 -0.78 11.23 5.31
CA PRO A 859 -2.12 11.00 4.77
C PRO A 859 -3.17 11.51 5.77
N ALA A 860 -4.22 12.18 5.28
CA ALA A 860 -5.20 12.89 6.12
C ALA A 860 -5.98 11.97 7.10
N ASN A 861 -6.10 10.69 6.76
CA ASN A 861 -6.79 9.64 7.51
C ASN A 861 -5.85 8.78 8.40
N VAL A 862 -4.61 9.22 8.64
CA VAL A 862 -3.65 8.53 9.54
C VAL A 862 -3.50 9.31 10.84
N GLY A 863 -3.89 8.68 11.95
CA GLY A 863 -3.60 9.16 13.29
C GLY A 863 -2.43 8.42 13.95
N MET A 864 -1.96 8.94 15.09
CA MET A 864 -0.93 8.35 15.94
C MET A 864 -1.40 8.34 17.39
N ALA A 865 -1.32 7.20 18.07
CA ALA A 865 -1.61 7.06 19.49
C ALA A 865 -0.36 6.54 20.22
N VAL A 866 -0.09 7.06 21.41
CA VAL A 866 1.15 6.82 22.16
C VAL A 866 0.84 6.61 23.63
N VAL A 867 1.36 5.54 24.24
CA VAL A 867 1.36 5.32 25.70
C VAL A 867 2.78 5.13 26.18
N ARG A 868 3.14 5.79 27.29
CA ARG A 868 4.44 5.58 27.93
C ARG A 868 4.32 4.44 28.93
N VAL A 869 4.90 3.29 28.63
CA VAL A 869 4.82 2.10 29.50
C VAL A 869 5.92 2.03 30.56
N LYS A 870 7.06 2.72 30.34
CA LYS A 870 8.23 2.83 31.25
C LYS A 870 8.91 4.20 31.13
#